data_AF-A0A8J3ASA5-F1
#
_entry.id   AF-A0A8J3ASA5-F1
#
_cell.length_a   1.000
_cell.length_b   1.000
_cell.length_c   1.000
_cell.angle_alpha   90.00
_cell.angle_beta   90.00
_cell.angle_gamma   90.00
#
_symmetry.space_group_name_H-M   'P 1'
#
loop_
_entity.id
_entity.type
_entity.pdbx_description
1 polymer ?
#
loop_
_entity_poly.entity_id
_entity_poly.type
_entity_poly.pdbx_seq_one_letter_code
_entity_poly.pdbx_strand_id
1 'polypeptide(L)'
;MDKKYQVFVSSTFSDLEDERAAVLEGILQMGHIPAGMELFHANNSSAWEYITKVIEASDYYVLVLGGRYGSLDEHGMGFTEKEYEYARSLNIPVIALLHEEPTSLPRDRTDQAESWVKLQNFREKVESRHIRVVWNSPTKLKAELILSLSQQIQQKPGRGWVRDVSVNEMTATKLSEDSPVESPKPKAEQSLKEPSADWLLPEYENAVIYGHIHDNAEYISKITDSYLATLQPEDDFARAEWLGLQEYWKYIFDRGASTTTLKRCLQEAPSSHRINFWIGKAYYAYEEFRIAAKHFEAAETLATGVVEKIHYLQQASDAYLRFGDEKAARIALDKARMLVTDDEDDVIAMLNAVRLSSTQQNEDHNFIAATEKLLELNPSNHGLRFELAHKYSDMGKTELAVMHYSRIPSPERSSATWNNLGVALGKLNLPYLAVAALLKAKQLGETLANSNLALRLANAGFIDEATQLCASARETKDFSENIPSTERRLREIPQEEEKEKSIVVDKAKNLSEFYKEFGLAAALPSPALQSGAWKSPQCELSLSVEGYKFVANGEYVTAINKLGIGLFGDTTASSRTDVMIIEGTIKGRTAVGTIKRNPKGSSVANTLLGSVNETSLFILSADGKSIEVLENVESTVFRKFSLHALLAPPTTQ
;
A
#
# COMPACT_ATOMS: atom_id res chain seq x y z
N MET A 1 -37.92 -22.60 16.86
CA MET A 1 -36.50 -22.51 16.45
C MET A 1 -36.36 -21.33 15.51
N ASP A 2 -35.36 -20.46 15.71
CA ASP A 2 -35.15 -19.28 14.86
C ASP A 2 -34.61 -19.70 13.50
N LYS A 3 -35.50 -19.76 12.50
CA LYS A 3 -35.17 -20.12 11.13
C LYS A 3 -34.61 -18.91 10.40
N LYS A 4 -33.41 -19.05 9.83
CA LYS A 4 -32.78 -18.06 8.95
C LYS A 4 -33.04 -18.43 7.50
N TYR A 5 -33.19 -17.47 6.60
CA TYR A 5 -33.42 -17.77 5.18
C TYR A 5 -32.26 -17.28 4.34
N GLN A 6 -31.90 -18.02 3.29
CA GLN A 6 -30.97 -17.52 2.29
C GLN A 6 -31.72 -16.71 1.23
N VAL A 7 -31.23 -15.51 0.93
CA VAL A 7 -31.91 -14.56 0.05
C VAL A 7 -30.95 -14.15 -1.06
N PHE A 8 -31.23 -14.59 -2.29
CA PHE A 8 -30.42 -14.20 -3.45
C PHE A 8 -30.75 -12.76 -3.87
N VAL A 9 -29.75 -11.92 -4.08
CA VAL A 9 -29.92 -10.52 -4.50
C VAL A 9 -29.39 -10.34 -5.92
N SER A 10 -30.29 -10.11 -6.86
CA SER A 10 -29.97 -9.82 -8.27
C SER A 10 -30.19 -8.35 -8.59
N SER A 11 -29.18 -7.71 -9.15
CA SER A 11 -29.20 -6.32 -9.60
C SER A 11 -28.08 -6.10 -10.61
N THR A 12 -28.12 -4.99 -11.35
CA THR A 12 -26.89 -4.43 -11.94
C THR A 12 -25.96 -3.97 -10.80
N PHE A 13 -24.65 -3.88 -11.08
CA PHE A 13 -23.65 -3.64 -10.03
C PHE A 13 -23.22 -2.18 -9.95
N SER A 14 -22.53 -1.67 -10.97
CA SER A 14 -21.83 -0.37 -10.91
C SER A 14 -22.73 0.84 -10.72
N ASP A 15 -24.00 0.76 -11.09
CA ASP A 15 -24.99 1.84 -10.92
C ASP A 15 -25.79 1.78 -9.61
N LEU A 16 -25.71 0.65 -8.88
CA LEU A 16 -26.55 0.35 -7.71
C LEU A 16 -25.74 -0.10 -6.49
N GLU A 17 -24.47 0.32 -6.33
CA GLU A 17 -23.62 -0.13 -5.23
C GLU A 17 -24.21 0.22 -3.85
N ASP A 18 -24.68 1.45 -3.66
CA ASP A 18 -25.27 1.93 -2.41
C ASP A 18 -26.61 1.23 -2.12
N GLU A 19 -27.43 1.07 -3.15
CA GLU A 19 -28.72 0.38 -3.11
C GLU A 19 -28.55 -1.11 -2.76
N ARG A 20 -27.58 -1.77 -3.40
CA ARG A 20 -27.25 -3.18 -3.15
C ARG A 20 -26.70 -3.34 -1.74
N ALA A 21 -25.84 -2.46 -1.26
CA ALA A 21 -25.37 -2.47 0.13
C ALA A 21 -26.53 -2.33 1.13
N ALA A 22 -27.48 -1.44 0.88
CA ALA A 22 -28.65 -1.26 1.73
C ALA A 22 -29.56 -2.51 1.76
N VAL A 23 -29.69 -3.22 0.64
CA VAL A 23 -30.42 -4.50 0.54
C VAL A 23 -29.73 -5.60 1.34
N LEU A 24 -28.42 -5.78 1.17
CA LEU A 24 -27.63 -6.76 1.91
C LEU A 24 -27.71 -6.49 3.43
N GLU A 25 -27.57 -5.23 3.83
CA GLU A 25 -27.69 -4.81 5.22
C GLU A 25 -29.09 -5.10 5.78
N GLY A 26 -30.15 -4.86 4.99
CA GLY A 26 -31.53 -5.17 5.39
C GLY A 26 -31.74 -6.66 5.66
N ILE A 27 -31.23 -7.53 4.78
CA ILE A 27 -31.32 -9.00 4.95
C ILE A 27 -30.58 -9.43 6.23
N LEU A 28 -29.39 -8.89 6.47
CA LEU A 28 -28.60 -9.18 7.67
C LEU A 28 -29.28 -8.69 8.95
N GLN A 29 -29.90 -7.51 8.93
CA GLN A 29 -30.65 -6.96 10.08
C GLN A 29 -31.87 -7.81 10.43
N MET A 30 -32.47 -8.48 9.46
CA MET A 30 -33.53 -9.47 9.68
C MET A 30 -33.01 -10.83 10.19
N GLY A 31 -31.69 -10.99 10.34
CA GLY A 31 -31.05 -12.23 10.76
C GLY A 31 -31.01 -13.30 9.67
N HIS A 32 -31.17 -12.91 8.41
CA HIS A 32 -31.15 -13.78 7.23
C HIS A 32 -29.78 -13.70 6.52
N ILE A 33 -29.58 -14.56 5.53
CA ILE A 33 -28.30 -14.79 4.86
C ILE A 33 -28.41 -14.20 3.44
N PRO A 34 -27.79 -13.05 3.13
CA PRO A 34 -27.76 -12.57 1.76
C PRO A 34 -26.82 -13.43 0.90
N ALA A 35 -27.18 -13.62 -0.38
CA ALA A 35 -26.38 -14.33 -1.36
C ALA A 35 -26.44 -13.63 -2.73
N GLY A 36 -25.41 -13.76 -3.55
CA GLY A 36 -25.30 -13.01 -4.79
C GLY A 36 -23.87 -13.01 -5.35
N MET A 37 -23.58 -12.05 -6.23
CA MET A 37 -22.28 -11.90 -6.90
C MET A 37 -21.11 -11.59 -5.95
N GLU A 38 -21.38 -11.21 -4.71
CA GLU A 38 -20.39 -10.94 -3.67
C GLU A 38 -19.64 -12.18 -3.15
N LEU A 39 -20.15 -13.39 -3.46
CA LEU A 39 -19.56 -14.67 -3.06
C LEU A 39 -18.70 -15.32 -4.16
N PHE A 40 -18.43 -14.64 -5.28
CA PHE A 40 -17.59 -15.18 -6.34
C PHE A 40 -16.15 -15.41 -5.86
N HIS A 41 -15.80 -16.68 -5.64
CA HIS A 41 -14.42 -17.14 -5.47
C HIS A 41 -13.82 -17.51 -6.83
N ALA A 42 -12.51 -17.37 -7.00
CA ALA A 42 -11.82 -17.89 -8.18
C ALA A 42 -11.96 -19.43 -8.22
N ASN A 43 -12.67 -19.94 -9.21
CA ASN A 43 -12.84 -21.38 -9.44
C ASN A 43 -12.83 -21.69 -10.96
N ASN A 44 -12.72 -22.97 -11.33
CA ASN A 44 -12.69 -23.43 -12.73
C ASN A 44 -14.08 -23.50 -13.39
N SER A 45 -15.14 -23.00 -12.75
CA SER A 45 -16.52 -23.06 -13.26
C SER A 45 -16.90 -21.76 -13.96
N SER A 46 -17.81 -21.81 -14.92
CA SER A 46 -18.32 -20.58 -15.53
C SER A 46 -19.10 -19.75 -14.49
N ALA A 47 -19.07 -18.41 -14.58
CA ALA A 47 -19.80 -17.53 -13.66
C ALA A 47 -21.30 -17.89 -13.58
N TRP A 48 -21.87 -18.37 -14.70
CA TRP A 48 -23.25 -18.82 -14.80
C TRP A 48 -23.54 -20.11 -14.02
N GLU A 49 -22.67 -21.12 -14.10
CA GLU A 49 -22.80 -22.37 -13.32
C GLU A 49 -22.72 -22.12 -11.81
N TYR A 50 -21.96 -21.12 -11.38
CA TYR A 50 -21.92 -20.75 -9.97
C TYR A 50 -23.21 -20.02 -9.54
N ILE A 51 -23.63 -18.99 -10.28
CA ILE A 51 -24.84 -18.22 -9.97
C ILE A 51 -26.06 -19.13 -9.84
N THR A 52 -26.21 -20.07 -10.78
CA THR A 52 -27.33 -21.03 -10.78
C THR A 52 -27.39 -21.86 -9.50
N LYS A 53 -26.25 -22.40 -9.03
CA LYS A 53 -26.17 -23.14 -7.75
C LYS A 53 -26.55 -22.29 -6.54
N VAL A 54 -26.12 -21.03 -6.52
CA VAL A 54 -26.45 -20.12 -5.40
C VAL A 54 -27.94 -19.76 -5.41
N ILE A 55 -28.53 -19.56 -6.59
CA ILE A 55 -29.98 -19.37 -6.75
C ILE A 55 -30.73 -20.61 -6.26
N GLU A 56 -30.34 -21.82 -6.68
CA GLU A 56 -30.96 -23.09 -6.25
C GLU A 56 -30.93 -23.29 -4.73
N ALA A 57 -29.87 -22.82 -4.06
CA ALA A 57 -29.71 -22.90 -2.61
C ALA A 57 -30.47 -21.79 -1.84
N SER A 58 -31.09 -20.84 -2.53
CA SER A 58 -31.75 -19.68 -1.91
C SER A 58 -33.25 -19.92 -1.68
N ASP A 59 -33.76 -19.48 -0.53
CA ASP A 59 -35.17 -19.58 -0.17
C ASP A 59 -36.03 -18.49 -0.81
N TYR A 60 -35.45 -17.30 -1.01
CA TYR A 60 -36.09 -16.16 -1.64
C TYR A 60 -35.14 -15.51 -2.64
N TYR A 61 -35.71 -14.84 -3.62
CA TYR A 61 -35.00 -14.11 -4.65
C TYR A 61 -35.46 -12.65 -4.64
N VAL A 62 -34.52 -11.72 -4.52
CA VAL A 62 -34.75 -10.28 -4.54
C VAL A 62 -34.20 -9.73 -5.84
N LEU A 63 -35.07 -9.13 -6.65
CA LEU A 63 -34.70 -8.42 -7.87
C LEU A 63 -34.73 -6.92 -7.60
N VAL A 64 -33.63 -6.23 -7.85
CA VAL A 64 -33.54 -4.76 -7.78
C VAL A 64 -33.29 -4.21 -9.17
N LEU A 65 -34.23 -3.41 -9.70
CA LEU A 65 -34.12 -2.78 -11.02
C LEU A 65 -33.95 -1.27 -10.89
N GLY A 66 -32.81 -0.77 -11.38
CA GLY A 66 -32.46 0.65 -11.46
C GLY A 66 -32.68 1.26 -12.85
N GLY A 67 -31.68 2.03 -13.31
CA GLY A 67 -31.65 2.72 -14.60
C GLY A 67 -30.93 1.97 -15.72
N ARG A 68 -30.31 0.82 -15.42
CA ARG A 68 -29.59 -0.02 -16.40
C ARG A 68 -30.21 -1.39 -16.58
N TYR A 69 -30.15 -1.89 -17.81
CA TYR A 69 -30.38 -3.29 -18.15
C TYR A 69 -29.14 -4.15 -17.85
N GLY A 70 -27.95 -3.56 -17.98
CA GLY A 70 -26.67 -4.20 -17.67
C GLY A 70 -26.02 -4.92 -18.85
N SER A 71 -24.98 -5.69 -18.55
CA SER A 71 -24.21 -6.44 -19.56
C SER A 71 -25.03 -7.59 -20.15
N LEU A 72 -24.81 -7.83 -21.45
CA LEU A 72 -25.46 -8.91 -22.20
C LEU A 72 -24.58 -10.16 -22.21
N ASP A 73 -25.21 -11.32 -22.25
CA ASP A 73 -24.55 -12.58 -22.57
C ASP A 73 -24.33 -12.73 -24.09
N GLU A 74 -23.69 -13.83 -24.48
CA GLU A 74 -23.40 -14.19 -25.88
C GLU A 74 -24.66 -14.33 -26.77
N HIS A 75 -25.84 -14.44 -26.17
CA HIS A 75 -27.13 -14.52 -26.85
C HIS A 75 -27.92 -13.20 -26.80
N GLY A 76 -27.34 -12.13 -26.24
CA GLY A 76 -27.93 -10.80 -26.20
C GLY A 76 -28.94 -10.57 -25.07
N MET A 77 -29.02 -11.47 -24.08
CA MET A 77 -29.87 -11.36 -22.89
C MET A 77 -29.07 -10.77 -21.72
N GLY A 78 -29.67 -9.86 -20.95
CA GLY A 78 -29.03 -9.30 -19.77
C GLY A 78 -28.81 -10.35 -18.67
N PHE A 79 -27.66 -10.35 -18.00
CA PHE A 79 -27.37 -11.32 -16.93
C PHE A 79 -28.43 -11.29 -15.82
N THR A 80 -28.86 -10.12 -15.37
CA THR A 80 -29.93 -9.95 -14.36
C THR A 80 -31.27 -10.52 -14.84
N GLU A 81 -31.62 -10.36 -16.12
CA GLU A 81 -32.83 -10.98 -16.67
C GLU A 81 -32.71 -12.50 -16.74
N LYS A 82 -31.54 -13.00 -17.13
CA LYS A 82 -31.24 -14.44 -17.19
C LYS A 82 -31.36 -15.09 -15.81
N GLU A 83 -30.80 -14.47 -14.77
CA GLU A 83 -30.91 -14.90 -13.37
C GLU A 83 -32.37 -14.94 -12.91
N TYR A 84 -33.15 -13.90 -13.22
CA TYR A 84 -34.56 -13.81 -12.86
C TYR A 84 -35.41 -14.92 -13.50
N GLU A 85 -35.20 -15.16 -14.79
CA GLU A 85 -35.90 -16.23 -15.53
C GLU A 85 -35.56 -17.62 -14.95
N TYR A 86 -34.29 -17.83 -14.58
CA TYR A 86 -33.85 -19.08 -13.97
C TYR A 86 -34.43 -19.29 -12.56
N ALA A 87 -34.38 -18.29 -11.68
CA ALA A 87 -34.99 -18.36 -10.34
C ALA A 87 -36.50 -18.66 -10.42
N ARG A 88 -37.19 -18.06 -11.41
CA ARG A 88 -38.60 -18.32 -11.66
C ARG A 88 -38.85 -19.75 -12.15
N SER A 89 -37.97 -20.31 -12.96
CA SER A 89 -38.08 -21.71 -13.42
C SER A 89 -38.02 -22.72 -12.28
N LEU A 90 -37.32 -22.38 -11.19
CA LEU A 90 -37.23 -23.14 -9.95
C LEU A 90 -38.39 -22.87 -8.97
N ASN A 91 -39.33 -22.00 -9.34
CA ASN A 91 -40.42 -21.54 -8.48
C ASN A 91 -39.98 -20.89 -7.16
N ILE A 92 -38.80 -20.27 -7.14
CA ILE A 92 -38.33 -19.52 -5.97
C ILE A 92 -39.20 -18.26 -5.82
N PRO A 93 -39.73 -17.96 -4.61
CA PRO A 93 -40.39 -16.71 -4.30
C PRO A 93 -39.58 -15.46 -4.71
N VAL A 94 -40.10 -14.66 -5.64
CA VAL A 94 -39.45 -13.41 -6.10
C VAL A 94 -40.06 -12.18 -5.43
N ILE A 95 -39.20 -11.30 -4.92
CA ILE A 95 -39.51 -9.96 -4.45
C ILE A 95 -38.88 -8.98 -5.42
N ALA A 96 -39.70 -8.30 -6.23
CA ALA A 96 -39.24 -7.36 -7.24
C ALA A 96 -39.38 -5.91 -6.74
N LEU A 97 -38.24 -5.20 -6.65
CA LEU A 97 -38.12 -3.83 -6.17
C LEU A 97 -37.62 -2.94 -7.31
N LEU A 98 -38.52 -2.11 -7.86
CA LEU A 98 -38.24 -1.32 -9.06
C LEU A 98 -38.04 0.15 -8.72
N HIS A 99 -37.03 0.80 -9.29
CA HIS A 99 -36.85 2.24 -9.12
C HIS A 99 -38.09 2.99 -9.65
N GLU A 100 -38.59 3.96 -8.89
CA GLU A 100 -39.84 4.68 -9.16
C GLU A 100 -39.82 5.42 -10.50
N GLU A 101 -38.73 6.14 -10.77
CA GLU A 101 -38.52 6.90 -12.00
C GLU A 101 -37.09 6.71 -12.53
N PRO A 102 -36.79 5.66 -13.32
CA PRO A 102 -35.41 5.39 -13.75
C PRO A 102 -34.78 6.50 -14.60
N THR A 103 -35.61 7.34 -15.24
CA THR A 103 -35.18 8.52 -16.00
C THR A 103 -34.68 9.67 -15.13
N SER A 104 -34.99 9.69 -13.83
CA SER A 104 -34.50 10.70 -12.91
C SER A 104 -33.08 10.40 -12.40
N LEU A 105 -32.55 9.21 -12.67
CA LEU A 105 -31.20 8.83 -12.28
C LEU A 105 -30.16 9.57 -13.14
N PRO A 106 -28.97 9.86 -12.57
CA PRO A 106 -27.85 10.43 -13.32
C PRO A 106 -27.52 9.63 -14.59
N ARG A 107 -27.00 10.30 -15.62
CA ARG A 107 -26.76 9.69 -16.95
C ARG A 107 -25.79 8.50 -16.89
N ASP A 108 -24.85 8.52 -15.96
CA ASP A 108 -23.89 7.46 -15.66
C ASP A 108 -24.47 6.30 -14.84
N ARG A 109 -25.75 6.37 -14.46
CA ARG A 109 -26.55 5.30 -13.84
C ARG A 109 -27.74 4.86 -14.71
N THR A 110 -27.79 5.31 -15.97
CA THR A 110 -28.86 4.99 -16.91
C THR A 110 -28.31 4.46 -18.24
N ASP A 111 -28.98 3.47 -18.83
CA ASP A 111 -28.65 2.96 -20.16
C ASP A 111 -29.20 3.84 -21.28
N GLN A 112 -28.55 3.81 -22.46
CA GLN A 112 -28.96 4.59 -23.64
C GLN A 112 -29.58 3.70 -24.73
N ALA A 113 -30.41 4.32 -25.58
CA ALA A 113 -30.92 3.78 -26.84
C ALA A 113 -31.44 2.32 -26.75
N GLU A 114 -30.68 1.35 -27.27
CA GLU A 114 -31.12 -0.05 -27.39
C GLU A 114 -31.26 -0.76 -26.04
N SER A 115 -30.31 -0.60 -25.12
CA SER A 115 -30.38 -1.19 -23.78
C SER A 115 -31.50 -0.59 -22.94
N TRP A 116 -31.87 0.67 -23.19
CA TRP A 116 -33.05 1.28 -22.56
C TRP A 116 -34.34 0.57 -22.96
N VAL A 117 -34.51 0.23 -24.24
CA VAL A 117 -35.67 -0.54 -24.70
C VAL A 117 -35.72 -1.92 -24.05
N LYS A 118 -34.57 -2.59 -23.92
CA LYS A 118 -34.48 -3.88 -23.21
C LYS A 118 -34.85 -3.75 -21.72
N LEU A 119 -34.38 -2.70 -21.05
CA LEU A 119 -34.78 -2.41 -19.67
C LEU A 119 -36.29 -2.20 -19.54
N GLN A 120 -36.89 -1.40 -20.42
CA GLN A 120 -38.34 -1.16 -20.40
C GLN A 120 -39.13 -2.46 -20.57
N ASN A 121 -38.76 -3.27 -21.57
CA ASN A 121 -39.39 -4.58 -21.80
C ASN A 121 -39.25 -5.51 -20.58
N PHE A 122 -38.09 -5.51 -19.93
CA PHE A 122 -37.86 -6.33 -18.75
C PHE A 122 -38.68 -5.84 -17.55
N ARG A 123 -38.76 -4.52 -17.34
CA ARG A 123 -39.60 -3.91 -16.30
C ARG A 123 -41.07 -4.24 -16.51
N GLU A 124 -41.60 -4.07 -17.71
CA GLU A 124 -42.99 -4.44 -18.06
C GLU A 124 -43.25 -5.94 -17.81
N LYS A 125 -42.28 -6.80 -18.16
CA LYS A 125 -42.37 -8.24 -17.90
C LYS A 125 -42.46 -8.55 -16.40
N VAL A 126 -41.67 -7.87 -15.57
CA VAL A 126 -41.69 -8.05 -14.11
C VAL A 126 -42.99 -7.50 -13.51
N GLU A 127 -43.42 -6.30 -13.91
CA GLU A 127 -44.65 -5.66 -13.44
C GLU A 127 -45.92 -6.42 -13.83
N SER A 128 -45.93 -7.11 -14.98
CA SER A 128 -47.07 -7.96 -15.37
C SER A 128 -47.25 -9.21 -14.49
N ARG A 129 -46.23 -9.58 -13.70
CA ARG A 129 -46.19 -10.85 -12.94
C ARG A 129 -46.08 -10.66 -11.44
N HIS A 130 -45.66 -9.49 -10.97
CA HIS A 130 -45.44 -9.17 -9.56
C HIS A 130 -46.17 -7.89 -9.17
N ILE A 131 -46.51 -7.78 -7.88
CA ILE A 131 -47.06 -6.53 -7.34
C ILE A 131 -45.95 -5.47 -7.38
N ARG A 132 -46.25 -4.32 -7.99
CA ARG A 132 -45.30 -3.23 -8.15
C ARG A 132 -44.95 -2.62 -6.79
N VAL A 133 -43.73 -2.86 -6.32
CA VAL A 133 -43.12 -2.20 -5.16
C VAL A 133 -42.00 -1.29 -5.65
N VAL A 134 -42.05 0.00 -5.27
CA VAL A 134 -41.16 1.03 -5.82
C VAL A 134 -40.27 1.67 -4.77
N TRP A 135 -39.07 2.04 -5.19
CA TRP A 135 -38.09 2.74 -4.36
C TRP A 135 -37.48 3.94 -5.11
N ASN A 136 -36.99 4.93 -4.37
CA ASN A 136 -36.38 6.14 -4.92
C ASN A 136 -35.15 6.62 -4.11
N SER A 137 -34.75 5.83 -3.11
CA SER A 137 -33.54 6.02 -2.31
C SER A 137 -33.12 4.68 -1.68
N PRO A 138 -31.84 4.49 -1.32
CA PRO A 138 -31.38 3.28 -0.63
C PRO A 138 -32.12 2.99 0.68
N THR A 139 -32.46 4.04 1.45
CA THR A 139 -33.22 3.91 2.70
C THR A 139 -34.63 3.38 2.44
N LYS A 140 -35.34 3.91 1.44
CA LYS A 140 -36.67 3.42 1.06
C LYS A 140 -36.58 1.99 0.52
N LEU A 141 -35.57 1.69 -0.31
CA LEU A 141 -35.33 0.35 -0.84
C LEU A 141 -35.17 -0.69 0.28
N LYS A 142 -34.35 -0.40 1.28
CA LYS A 142 -34.16 -1.27 2.46
C LYS A 142 -35.45 -1.45 3.27
N ALA A 143 -36.22 -0.38 3.46
CA ALA A 143 -37.50 -0.46 4.18
C ALA A 143 -38.51 -1.35 3.42
N GLU A 144 -38.67 -1.13 2.11
CA GLU A 144 -39.56 -1.93 1.26
C GLU A 144 -39.12 -3.40 1.17
N LEU A 145 -37.82 -3.65 1.14
CA LEU A 145 -37.26 -5.00 1.22
C LEU A 145 -37.66 -5.70 2.52
N ILE A 146 -37.43 -5.06 3.67
CA ILE A 146 -37.72 -5.65 4.98
C ILE A 146 -39.22 -5.98 5.09
N LEU A 147 -40.08 -5.06 4.66
CA LEU A 147 -41.53 -5.26 4.65
C LEU A 147 -41.94 -6.40 3.72
N SER A 148 -41.50 -6.37 2.47
CA SER A 148 -41.88 -7.34 1.44
C SER A 148 -41.37 -8.75 1.77
N LEU A 149 -40.11 -8.85 2.24
CA LEU A 149 -39.50 -10.12 2.62
C LEU A 149 -40.18 -10.71 3.87
N SER A 150 -40.47 -9.88 4.88
CA SER A 150 -41.20 -10.33 6.08
C SER A 150 -42.58 -10.87 5.73
N GLN A 151 -43.31 -10.17 4.86
CA GLN A 151 -44.63 -10.61 4.39
C GLN A 151 -44.53 -11.92 3.59
N GLN A 152 -43.53 -12.04 2.71
CA GLN A 152 -43.34 -13.23 1.91
C GLN A 152 -42.99 -14.45 2.76
N ILE A 153 -42.14 -14.27 3.78
CA ILE A 153 -41.81 -15.31 4.76
C ILE A 153 -43.04 -15.79 5.52
N GLN A 154 -43.92 -14.88 5.92
CA GLN A 154 -45.14 -15.22 6.64
C GLN A 154 -46.14 -15.98 5.75
N GLN A 155 -46.28 -15.59 4.47
CA GLN A 155 -47.25 -16.20 3.56
C GLN A 155 -46.77 -17.52 2.96
N LYS A 156 -45.48 -17.60 2.60
CA LYS A 156 -44.83 -18.73 1.93
C LYS A 156 -43.47 -19.00 2.57
N PRO A 157 -43.43 -19.60 3.77
CA PRO A 157 -42.18 -19.88 4.46
C PRO A 157 -41.33 -20.88 3.67
N GLY A 158 -40.11 -20.46 3.33
CA GLY A 158 -39.09 -21.30 2.72
C GLY A 158 -38.61 -22.44 3.63
N ARG A 159 -37.72 -23.29 3.09
CA ARG A 159 -37.11 -24.38 3.86
C ARG A 159 -36.28 -23.81 5.00
N GLY A 160 -35.45 -22.81 4.69
CA GLY A 160 -34.61 -22.08 5.62
C GLY A 160 -33.64 -22.96 6.40
N TRP A 161 -32.80 -22.28 7.17
CA TRP A 161 -31.73 -22.82 7.98
C TRP A 161 -32.16 -22.75 9.43
N VAL A 162 -32.13 -23.88 10.11
CA VAL A 162 -32.38 -23.94 11.53
C VAL A 162 -31.09 -24.34 12.22
N ARG A 163 -30.72 -23.63 13.29
CA ARG A 163 -29.62 -24.04 14.15
C ARG A 163 -30.04 -25.31 14.87
N ASP A 164 -29.36 -26.42 14.62
CA ASP A 164 -29.67 -27.70 15.24
C ASP A 164 -29.50 -27.60 16.76
N VAL A 165 -30.57 -27.87 17.51
CA VAL A 165 -30.59 -27.91 18.97
C VAL A 165 -31.12 -29.29 19.35
N SER A 166 -30.21 -30.27 19.33
CA SER A 166 -30.37 -31.66 19.78
C SER A 166 -31.51 -32.47 19.16
N VAL A 167 -31.15 -33.45 18.32
CA VAL A 167 -32.03 -34.57 17.96
C VAL A 167 -32.07 -35.54 19.14
N ASN A 168 -33.21 -35.60 19.82
CA ASN A 168 -33.62 -36.78 20.56
C ASN A 168 -35.12 -36.99 20.33
N GLU A 169 -35.47 -37.61 19.20
CA GLU A 169 -36.56 -38.58 19.08
C GLU A 169 -36.62 -39.18 17.66
N MET A 170 -36.44 -40.51 17.65
CA MET A 170 -36.82 -41.52 16.65
C MET A 170 -37.55 -41.08 15.37
N THR A 171 -36.93 -41.30 14.21
CA THR A 171 -37.36 -42.34 13.23
C THR A 171 -36.45 -42.31 12.00
N ALA A 172 -35.55 -43.28 11.94
CA ALA A 172 -34.81 -43.61 10.73
C ALA A 172 -35.71 -44.39 9.78
N THR A 173 -35.94 -43.91 8.55
CA THR A 173 -36.20 -44.81 7.42
C THR A 173 -35.84 -44.17 6.08
N LYS A 174 -34.76 -44.71 5.49
CA LYS A 174 -34.51 -45.01 4.06
C LYS A 174 -33.95 -43.94 3.11
N LEU A 175 -32.76 -44.34 2.58
CA LEU A 175 -32.25 -44.21 1.20
C LEU A 175 -31.74 -42.80 0.86
N SER A 176 -30.55 -42.56 0.31
CA SER A 176 -29.58 -43.41 -0.39
C SER A 176 -28.33 -42.57 -0.71
N GLU A 177 -27.17 -43.22 -0.69
CA GLU A 177 -25.96 -43.09 -1.54
C GLU A 177 -25.41 -41.71 -1.98
N ASP A 178 -24.09 -41.62 -1.83
CA ASP A 178 -23.08 -40.81 -2.54
C ASP A 178 -22.89 -39.31 -2.21
N SER A 179 -21.83 -39.09 -1.40
CA SER A 179 -20.93 -37.91 -1.35
C SER A 179 -20.42 -37.52 -2.77
N PRO A 180 -19.82 -36.31 -3.05
CA PRO A 180 -19.01 -35.49 -2.12
C PRO A 180 -18.93 -33.94 -2.35
N VAL A 181 -18.17 -33.30 -1.43
CA VAL A 181 -17.39 -32.03 -1.53
C VAL A 181 -18.06 -30.72 -1.05
N GLU A 182 -17.72 -30.37 0.20
CA GLU A 182 -17.87 -29.08 0.91
C GLU A 182 -16.96 -27.96 0.36
N SER A 183 -17.44 -26.71 0.40
CA SER A 183 -16.68 -25.45 0.20
C SER A 183 -16.34 -24.76 1.55
N PRO A 184 -15.32 -23.87 1.63
CA PRO A 184 -14.64 -23.52 2.88
C PRO A 184 -15.36 -22.43 3.71
N LYS A 185 -15.50 -22.73 5.02
CA LYS A 185 -16.02 -21.89 6.13
C LYS A 185 -14.89 -20.99 6.69
N PRO A 186 -15.14 -20.00 7.60
CA PRO A 186 -14.15 -19.70 8.65
C PRO A 186 -13.73 -21.04 9.25
N LYS A 187 -12.44 -21.28 9.56
CA LYS A 187 -12.00 -22.59 10.09
C LYS A 187 -13.07 -23.04 11.08
N ALA A 188 -13.80 -24.08 10.69
CA ALA A 188 -14.77 -24.67 11.57
C ALA A 188 -14.01 -24.94 12.90
N GLU A 189 -14.70 -25.15 14.01
CA GLU A 189 -14.25 -26.28 14.80
C GLU A 189 -14.22 -27.43 13.80
N GLN A 190 -13.04 -27.66 13.22
CA GLN A 190 -12.74 -28.77 12.37
C GLN A 190 -13.25 -29.89 13.25
N SER A 191 -14.36 -30.53 12.87
CA SER A 191 -14.92 -31.60 13.69
C SER A 191 -13.73 -32.48 13.97
N LEU A 192 -13.27 -32.47 15.23
CA LEU A 192 -11.94 -32.91 15.59
C LEU A 192 -11.82 -34.31 15.01
N LYS A 193 -10.93 -34.48 14.02
CA LYS A 193 -10.92 -35.71 13.21
C LYS A 193 -10.72 -36.84 14.22
N GLU A 194 -11.72 -37.70 14.35
CA GLU A 194 -11.66 -38.76 15.35
C GLU A 194 -10.55 -39.73 14.97
N PRO A 195 -9.64 -40.09 15.90
CA PRO A 195 -8.51 -40.94 15.55
C PRO A 195 -9.01 -42.29 15.08
N SER A 196 -8.40 -42.78 14.00
CA SER A 196 -8.77 -44.05 13.39
C SER A 196 -7.52 -44.90 13.22
N ALA A 197 -7.63 -46.21 13.45
CA ALA A 197 -6.50 -47.14 13.51
C ALA A 197 -5.78 -47.34 12.16
N ASP A 198 -6.36 -46.86 11.07
CA ASP A 198 -5.85 -46.88 9.70
C ASP A 198 -5.11 -45.60 9.30
N TRP A 199 -5.02 -44.61 10.18
CA TRP A 199 -4.24 -43.40 9.94
C TRP A 199 -2.75 -43.70 9.79
N LEU A 200 -2.13 -43.00 8.83
CA LEU A 200 -0.69 -42.92 8.73
C LEU A 200 -0.14 -41.96 9.79
N LEU A 201 1.14 -42.13 10.13
CA LEU A 201 1.81 -41.28 11.12
C LEU A 201 1.60 -39.77 10.86
N PRO A 202 1.74 -39.22 9.63
CA PRO A 202 1.51 -37.78 9.41
C PRO A 202 0.10 -37.29 9.78
N GLU A 203 -0.92 -38.15 9.72
CA GLU A 203 -2.29 -37.79 10.08
C GLU A 203 -2.43 -37.67 11.60
N TYR A 204 -1.84 -38.62 12.34
CA TYR A 204 -1.73 -38.56 13.80
C TYR A 204 -0.96 -37.31 14.24
N GLU A 205 0.18 -37.03 13.60
CA GLU A 205 1.00 -35.86 13.90
C GLU A 205 0.26 -34.55 13.65
N ASN A 206 -0.40 -34.41 12.49
CA ASN A 206 -1.19 -33.22 12.19
C ASN A 206 -2.34 -33.02 13.19
N ALA A 207 -3.03 -34.10 13.59
CA ALA A 207 -4.10 -34.05 14.56
C ALA A 207 -3.60 -33.61 15.95
N VAL A 208 -2.47 -34.15 16.41
CA VAL A 208 -1.94 -33.79 17.73
C VAL A 208 -1.38 -32.36 17.75
N ILE A 209 -0.77 -31.90 16.64
CA ILE A 209 -0.35 -30.51 16.45
C ILE A 209 -1.55 -29.57 16.51
N TYR A 210 -2.66 -29.92 15.86
CA TYR A 210 -3.91 -29.17 15.95
C TYR A 210 -4.37 -29.06 17.40
N GLY A 211 -4.33 -30.17 18.16
CA GLY A 211 -4.67 -30.19 19.58
C GLY A 211 -3.82 -29.21 20.40
N HIS A 212 -2.51 -29.17 20.13
CA HIS A 212 -1.61 -28.19 20.76
C HIS A 212 -1.97 -26.75 20.38
N ILE A 213 -2.17 -26.43 19.08
CA ILE A 213 -2.54 -25.09 18.62
C ILE A 213 -3.80 -24.54 19.34
N HIS A 214 -4.78 -25.40 19.60
CA HIS A 214 -6.07 -25.02 20.20
C HIS A 214 -6.18 -25.27 21.71
N ASP A 215 -5.08 -25.67 22.36
CA ASP A 215 -5.03 -25.98 23.79
C ASP A 215 -6.05 -27.02 24.27
N ASN A 216 -6.26 -28.06 23.47
CA ASN A 216 -7.21 -29.13 23.77
C ASN A 216 -6.49 -30.38 24.30
N ALA A 217 -6.27 -30.44 25.62
CA ALA A 217 -5.56 -31.55 26.27
C ALA A 217 -6.28 -32.90 26.16
N GLU A 218 -7.62 -32.90 26.19
CA GLU A 218 -8.43 -34.12 26.05
C GLU A 218 -8.26 -34.73 24.66
N TYR A 219 -8.31 -33.89 23.62
CA TYR A 219 -8.08 -34.33 22.25
C TYR A 219 -6.64 -34.84 22.05
N ILE A 220 -5.64 -34.15 22.60
CA ILE A 220 -4.24 -34.61 22.56
C ILE A 220 -4.10 -36.01 23.18
N SER A 221 -4.71 -36.25 24.35
CA SER A 221 -4.71 -37.56 25.00
C SER A 221 -5.36 -38.61 24.11
N LYS A 222 -6.53 -38.31 23.55
CA LYS A 222 -7.27 -39.23 22.67
C LYS A 222 -6.49 -39.64 21.43
N ILE A 223 -5.84 -38.68 20.76
CA ILE A 223 -4.97 -38.96 19.59
C ILE A 223 -3.76 -39.80 20.01
N THR A 224 -3.14 -39.45 21.14
CA THR A 224 -1.97 -40.17 21.66
C THR A 224 -2.31 -41.61 22.02
N ASP A 225 -3.39 -41.84 22.76
CA ASP A 225 -3.82 -43.18 23.16
C ASP A 225 -4.14 -44.05 21.93
N SER A 226 -4.77 -43.46 20.92
CA SER A 226 -5.04 -44.17 19.67
C SER A 226 -3.78 -44.53 18.90
N TYR A 227 -2.81 -43.62 18.77
CA TYR A 227 -1.55 -43.91 18.09
C TYR A 227 -0.74 -44.97 18.85
N LEU A 228 -0.64 -44.86 20.17
CA LEU A 228 0.13 -45.83 20.96
C LEU A 228 -0.47 -47.24 20.93
N ALA A 229 -1.80 -47.36 20.70
CA ALA A 229 -2.49 -48.64 20.53
C ALA A 229 -2.19 -49.33 19.19
N THR A 230 -1.69 -48.61 18.18
CA THR A 230 -1.27 -49.23 16.90
C THR A 230 0.13 -49.85 16.98
N LEU A 231 0.92 -49.50 17.99
CA LEU A 231 2.32 -49.90 18.15
C LEU A 231 2.47 -51.23 18.92
N GLN A 232 3.32 -52.11 18.42
CA GLN A 232 3.73 -53.34 19.10
C GLN A 232 4.62 -53.04 20.32
N PRO A 233 4.65 -53.90 21.36
CA PRO A 233 5.44 -53.65 22.57
C PRO A 233 6.90 -53.27 22.32
N GLU A 234 7.52 -53.84 21.30
CA GLU A 234 8.92 -53.61 20.87
C GLU A 234 9.17 -52.31 20.09
N ASP A 235 8.13 -51.54 19.73
CA ASP A 235 8.24 -50.28 18.97
C ASP A 235 8.72 -49.09 19.84
N ASP A 236 9.71 -49.32 20.70
CA ASP A 236 10.25 -48.32 21.64
C ASP A 236 10.73 -47.05 20.91
N PHE A 237 11.32 -47.21 19.72
CA PHE A 237 11.76 -46.09 18.89
C PHE A 237 10.59 -45.16 18.51
N ALA A 238 9.48 -45.73 18.02
CA ALA A 238 8.31 -44.96 17.59
C ALA A 238 7.59 -44.30 18.79
N ARG A 239 7.58 -44.96 19.95
CA ARG A 239 7.06 -44.38 21.20
C ARG A 239 7.89 -43.18 21.65
N ALA A 240 9.21 -43.29 21.58
CA ALA A 240 10.13 -42.22 21.95
C ALA A 240 10.01 -41.02 20.99
N GLU A 241 9.90 -41.24 19.67
CA GLU A 241 9.68 -40.15 18.72
C GLU A 241 8.32 -39.45 18.94
N TRP A 242 7.26 -40.21 19.22
CA TRP A 242 5.95 -39.63 19.51
C TRP A 242 5.97 -38.76 20.78
N LEU A 243 6.56 -39.28 21.87
CA LEU A 243 6.72 -38.51 23.09
C LEU A 243 7.59 -37.26 22.86
N GLY A 244 8.64 -37.38 22.05
CA GLY A 244 9.49 -36.26 21.65
C GLY A 244 8.73 -35.16 20.91
N LEU A 245 7.86 -35.54 19.96
CA LEU A 245 7.01 -34.61 19.22
C LEU A 245 6.08 -33.85 20.18
N GLN A 246 5.43 -34.57 21.09
CA GLN A 246 4.54 -33.98 22.10
C GLN A 246 5.26 -32.98 22.99
N GLU A 247 6.47 -33.30 23.44
CA GLU A 247 7.26 -32.37 24.23
C GLU A 247 7.69 -31.14 23.45
N TYR A 248 8.10 -31.32 22.19
CA TYR A 248 8.47 -30.21 21.33
C TYR A 248 7.32 -29.21 21.16
N TRP A 249 6.10 -29.69 20.95
CA TRP A 249 4.95 -28.79 20.79
C TRP A 249 4.51 -28.14 22.10
N LYS A 250 4.65 -28.81 23.25
CA LYS A 250 4.52 -28.14 24.56
C LYS A 250 5.53 -27.01 24.70
N TYR A 251 6.74 -27.20 24.20
CA TYR A 251 7.79 -26.20 24.25
C TYR A 251 7.44 -24.97 23.39
N ILE A 252 6.97 -25.19 22.15
CA ILE A 252 6.55 -24.11 21.24
C ILE A 252 5.42 -23.24 21.82
N PHE A 253 4.54 -23.82 22.65
CA PHE A 253 3.41 -23.11 23.27
C PHE A 253 3.61 -22.76 24.75
N ASP A 254 4.83 -22.87 25.29
CA ASP A 254 5.17 -22.58 26.69
C ASP A 254 4.31 -23.32 27.73
N ARG A 255 4.06 -24.62 27.49
CA ARG A 255 3.16 -25.47 28.33
C ARG A 255 3.93 -26.43 29.25
N GLY A 256 5.01 -25.93 29.86
CA GLY A 256 5.76 -26.68 30.89
C GLY A 256 6.59 -27.84 30.34
N ALA A 257 7.16 -27.70 29.14
CA ALA A 257 7.98 -28.72 28.50
C ALA A 257 9.26 -29.04 29.27
N SER A 258 9.71 -30.29 29.21
CA SER A 258 10.92 -30.76 29.90
C SER A 258 12.02 -31.20 28.93
N THR A 259 13.14 -30.47 28.94
CA THR A 259 14.36 -30.86 28.22
C THR A 259 14.91 -32.20 28.70
N THR A 260 14.62 -32.61 29.94
CA THR A 260 14.95 -33.94 30.49
C THR A 260 14.15 -35.04 29.79
N THR A 261 12.88 -34.81 29.49
CA THR A 261 12.04 -35.78 28.75
C THR A 261 12.57 -35.98 27.35
N LEU A 262 12.90 -34.91 26.62
CA LEU A 262 13.48 -35.00 25.28
C LEU A 262 14.81 -35.77 25.28
N LYS A 263 15.68 -35.53 26.27
CA LYS A 263 16.94 -36.29 26.43
C LYS A 263 16.70 -37.77 26.68
N ARG A 264 15.70 -38.14 27.48
CA ARG A 264 15.32 -39.54 27.69
C ARG A 264 14.80 -40.18 26.40
N CYS A 265 13.96 -39.48 25.65
CA CYS A 265 13.50 -39.95 24.33
C CYS A 265 14.69 -40.21 23.40
N LEU A 266 15.72 -39.36 23.42
CA LEU A 266 16.94 -39.58 22.63
C LEU A 266 17.74 -40.80 23.10
N GLN A 267 17.74 -41.12 24.39
CA GLN A 267 18.38 -42.35 24.90
C GLN A 267 17.65 -43.61 24.42
N GLU A 268 16.32 -43.56 24.37
CA GLU A 268 15.45 -44.65 23.90
C GLU A 268 15.50 -44.78 22.36
N ALA A 269 15.74 -43.67 21.63
CA ALA A 269 15.83 -43.62 20.17
C ALA A 269 17.08 -42.84 19.68
N PRO A 270 18.30 -43.38 19.87
CA PRO A 270 19.55 -42.64 19.62
C PRO A 270 19.81 -42.30 18.15
N SER A 271 19.17 -43.01 17.21
CA SER A 271 19.26 -42.74 15.77
C SER A 271 18.20 -41.77 15.25
N SER A 272 17.33 -41.22 16.10
CA SER A 272 16.31 -40.25 15.65
C SER A 272 16.93 -38.89 15.36
N HIS A 273 16.89 -38.49 14.08
CA HIS A 273 17.23 -37.12 13.69
C HIS A 273 16.17 -36.11 14.17
N ARG A 274 14.90 -36.51 14.27
CA ARG A 274 13.78 -35.65 14.68
C ARG A 274 13.90 -35.24 16.15
N ILE A 275 14.21 -36.18 17.04
CA ILE A 275 14.43 -35.89 18.46
C ILE A 275 15.63 -34.95 18.63
N ASN A 276 16.73 -35.18 17.90
CA ASN A 276 17.87 -34.25 17.90
C ASN A 276 17.45 -32.85 17.45
N PHE A 277 16.68 -32.74 16.36
CA PHE A 277 16.16 -31.46 15.89
C PHE A 277 15.30 -30.76 16.95
N TRP A 278 14.36 -31.47 17.60
CA TRP A 278 13.52 -30.90 18.65
C TRP A 278 14.29 -30.45 19.89
N ILE A 279 15.30 -31.21 20.32
CA ILE A 279 16.21 -30.78 21.38
C ILE A 279 16.95 -29.52 20.95
N GLY A 280 17.42 -29.46 19.70
CA GLY A 280 18.05 -28.28 19.13
C GLY A 280 17.14 -27.05 19.18
N LYS A 281 15.87 -27.19 18.77
CA LYS A 281 14.88 -26.10 18.86
C LYS A 281 14.58 -25.68 20.29
N ALA A 282 14.52 -26.63 21.23
CA ALA A 282 14.31 -26.34 22.65
C ALA A 282 15.47 -25.55 23.26
N TYR A 283 16.73 -25.92 22.95
CA TYR A 283 17.88 -25.13 23.38
C TYR A 283 17.95 -23.77 22.68
N TYR A 284 17.58 -23.70 21.40
CA TYR A 284 17.62 -22.46 20.63
C TYR A 284 16.77 -21.36 21.26
N ALA A 285 15.57 -21.69 21.73
CA ALA A 285 14.65 -20.69 22.30
C ALA A 285 14.95 -20.35 23.77
N TYR A 286 15.84 -21.10 24.44
CA TYR A 286 16.52 -20.64 25.66
C TYR A 286 17.84 -19.91 25.37
N GLU A 287 18.09 -19.53 24.10
CA GLU A 287 19.29 -18.82 23.67
C GLU A 287 20.60 -19.61 23.88
N GLU A 288 20.51 -20.93 24.12
CA GLU A 288 21.65 -21.84 24.21
C GLU A 288 22.13 -22.27 22.81
N PHE A 289 22.46 -21.26 21.98
CA PHE A 289 22.63 -21.40 20.55
C PHE A 289 23.74 -22.38 20.14
N ARG A 290 24.84 -22.45 20.89
CA ARG A 290 25.93 -23.38 20.60
C ARG A 290 25.51 -24.84 20.82
N ILE A 291 24.70 -25.10 21.85
CA ILE A 291 24.16 -26.43 22.13
C ILE A 291 23.11 -26.79 21.07
N ALA A 292 22.24 -25.85 20.72
CA ALA A 292 21.25 -26.00 19.66
C ALA A 292 21.91 -26.39 18.32
N ALA A 293 22.95 -25.67 17.91
CA ALA A 293 23.69 -25.94 16.68
C ALA A 293 24.27 -27.35 16.64
N LYS A 294 24.80 -27.86 17.75
CA LYS A 294 25.33 -29.24 17.83
C LYS A 294 24.24 -30.29 17.65
N HIS A 295 23.06 -30.05 18.20
CA HIS A 295 21.92 -30.95 17.99
C HIS A 295 21.38 -30.91 16.56
N PHE A 296 21.39 -29.74 15.90
CA PHE A 296 21.05 -29.66 14.48
C PHE A 296 22.07 -30.37 13.58
N GLU A 297 23.37 -30.25 13.87
CA GLU A 297 24.41 -31.01 13.16
C GLU A 297 24.26 -32.54 13.37
N ALA A 298 23.91 -32.97 14.59
CA ALA A 298 23.62 -34.36 14.88
C ALA A 298 22.37 -34.86 14.12
N ALA A 299 21.31 -34.03 14.05
CA ALA A 299 20.13 -34.33 13.26
C ALA A 299 20.47 -34.48 11.77
N GLU A 300 21.29 -33.59 11.21
CA GLU A 300 21.75 -33.70 9.82
C GLU A 300 22.53 -34.99 9.56
N THR A 301 23.41 -35.38 10.48
CA THR A 301 24.23 -36.59 10.32
C THR A 301 23.37 -37.86 10.29
N LEU A 302 22.28 -37.88 11.05
CA LEU A 302 21.36 -39.02 11.16
C LEU A 302 20.27 -39.04 10.08
N ALA A 303 19.93 -37.88 9.50
CA ALA A 303 18.93 -37.80 8.44
C ALA A 303 19.41 -38.50 7.16
N THR A 304 18.46 -38.95 6.35
CA THR A 304 18.74 -39.58 5.05
C THR A 304 18.34 -38.68 3.87
N GLY A 305 17.24 -37.91 4.01
CA GLY A 305 16.76 -37.00 2.99
C GLY A 305 17.58 -35.71 2.86
N VAL A 306 17.78 -35.25 1.63
CA VAL A 306 18.62 -34.08 1.32
C VAL A 306 17.99 -32.78 1.83
N VAL A 307 16.68 -32.61 1.61
CA VAL A 307 15.91 -31.44 2.07
C VAL A 307 15.99 -31.26 3.58
N GLU A 308 15.82 -32.35 4.35
CA GLU A 308 15.94 -32.32 5.81
C GLU A 308 17.34 -31.93 6.27
N LYS A 309 18.38 -32.47 5.61
CA LYS A 309 19.77 -32.11 5.91
C LYS A 309 20.05 -30.63 5.66
N ILE A 310 19.59 -30.10 4.52
CA ILE A 310 19.71 -28.67 4.19
C ILE A 310 19.00 -27.83 5.26
N HIS A 311 17.79 -28.21 5.66
CA HIS A 311 17.04 -27.52 6.71
C HIS A 311 17.77 -27.54 8.06
N TYR A 312 18.30 -28.68 8.49
CA TYR A 312 19.04 -28.78 9.75
C TYR A 312 20.34 -27.97 9.72
N LEU A 313 21.08 -27.98 8.61
CA LEU A 313 22.28 -27.15 8.46
C LEU A 313 21.96 -25.65 8.43
N GLN A 314 20.83 -25.27 7.84
CA GLN A 314 20.32 -23.90 7.91
C GLN A 314 20.06 -23.48 9.37
N GLN A 315 19.39 -24.32 10.15
CA GLN A 315 19.11 -24.04 11.57
C GLN A 315 20.38 -24.01 12.41
N ALA A 316 21.35 -24.89 12.12
CA ALA A 316 22.69 -24.85 12.73
C ALA A 316 23.41 -23.53 12.40
N SER A 317 23.36 -23.11 11.13
CA SER A 317 23.96 -21.85 10.69
C SER A 317 23.37 -20.65 11.41
N ASP A 318 22.05 -20.56 11.47
CA ASP A 318 21.33 -19.49 12.17
C ASP A 318 21.67 -19.46 13.67
N ALA A 319 21.73 -20.62 14.33
CA ALA A 319 22.17 -20.72 15.72
C ALA A 319 23.63 -20.25 15.89
N TYR A 320 24.55 -20.63 15.00
CA TYR A 320 25.92 -20.14 15.06
C TYR A 320 26.03 -18.62 14.84
N LEU A 321 25.24 -18.04 13.93
CA LEU A 321 25.19 -16.58 13.74
C LEU A 321 24.71 -15.86 15.01
N ARG A 322 23.65 -16.36 15.65
CA ARG A 322 23.13 -15.85 16.93
C ARG A 322 24.15 -15.93 18.05
N PHE A 323 24.96 -17.00 18.06
CA PHE A 323 26.06 -17.17 19.01
C PHE A 323 27.26 -16.25 18.71
N GLY A 324 27.37 -15.72 17.48
CA GLY A 324 28.52 -14.92 17.02
C GLY A 324 29.65 -15.72 16.38
N ASP A 325 29.44 -16.99 16.02
CA ASP A 325 30.41 -17.82 15.29
C ASP A 325 30.11 -17.86 13.78
N GLU A 326 30.40 -16.74 13.11
CA GLU A 326 30.20 -16.59 11.66
C GLU A 326 30.95 -17.64 10.83
N LYS A 327 32.08 -18.15 11.34
CA LYS A 327 32.88 -19.17 10.66
C LYS A 327 32.12 -20.49 10.66
N ALA A 328 31.63 -20.94 11.81
CA ALA A 328 30.83 -22.17 11.91
C ALA A 328 29.52 -22.04 11.12
N ALA A 329 28.88 -20.87 11.17
CA ALA A 329 27.67 -20.61 10.39
C ALA A 329 27.86 -20.79 8.88
N ARG A 330 28.94 -20.23 8.35
CA ARG A 330 29.30 -20.37 6.93
C ARG A 330 29.65 -21.81 6.58
N ILE A 331 30.41 -22.51 7.41
CA ILE A 331 30.73 -23.93 7.19
C ILE A 331 29.45 -24.77 7.09
N ALA A 332 28.47 -24.52 7.96
CA ALA A 332 27.18 -25.23 7.91
C ALA A 332 26.43 -24.96 6.59
N LEU A 333 26.37 -23.71 6.13
CA LEU A 333 25.73 -23.37 4.85
C LEU A 333 26.50 -23.91 3.64
N ASP A 334 27.83 -23.89 3.66
CA ASP A 334 28.64 -24.45 2.58
C ASP A 334 28.42 -25.97 2.50
N LYS A 335 28.33 -26.66 3.65
CA LYS A 335 27.94 -28.06 3.71
C LYS A 335 26.55 -28.29 3.09
N ALA A 336 25.58 -27.41 3.39
CA ALA A 336 24.24 -27.50 2.80
C ALA A 336 24.28 -27.34 1.26
N ARG A 337 25.08 -26.40 0.74
CA ARG A 337 25.26 -26.19 -0.72
C ARG A 337 25.83 -27.42 -1.41
N MET A 338 26.73 -28.16 -0.75
CA MET A 338 27.32 -29.38 -1.31
C MET A 338 26.32 -30.54 -1.44
N LEU A 339 25.17 -30.47 -0.76
CA LEU A 339 24.13 -31.49 -0.84
C LEU A 339 23.16 -31.25 -2.01
N VAL A 340 23.08 -30.02 -2.51
CA VAL A 340 22.12 -29.61 -3.53
C VAL A 340 22.41 -30.30 -4.86
N THR A 341 21.39 -30.93 -5.44
CA THR A 341 21.43 -31.50 -6.78
C THR A 341 20.63 -30.65 -7.78
N ASP A 342 20.41 -31.16 -9.00
CA ASP A 342 19.50 -30.53 -9.98
C ASP A 342 18.01 -30.76 -9.64
N ASP A 343 17.71 -31.47 -8.54
CA ASP A 343 16.35 -31.64 -8.04
C ASP A 343 15.75 -30.31 -7.54
N GLU A 344 14.49 -30.07 -7.89
CA GLU A 344 13.83 -28.79 -7.59
C GLU A 344 13.62 -28.58 -6.08
N ASP A 345 13.34 -29.64 -5.32
CA ASP A 345 13.10 -29.54 -3.88
C ASP A 345 14.39 -29.18 -3.12
N ASP A 346 15.53 -29.73 -3.56
CA ASP A 346 16.85 -29.37 -3.03
C ASP A 346 17.15 -27.88 -3.26
N VAL A 347 16.88 -27.39 -4.47
CA VAL A 347 17.08 -25.98 -4.83
C VAL A 347 16.16 -25.08 -4.00
N ILE A 348 14.88 -25.42 -3.86
CA ILE A 348 13.92 -24.68 -3.02
C ILE A 348 14.39 -24.64 -1.56
N ALA A 349 14.84 -25.78 -1.01
CA ALA A 349 15.35 -25.86 0.35
C ALA A 349 16.57 -24.95 0.54
N MET A 350 17.51 -24.96 -0.41
CA MET A 350 18.71 -24.12 -0.35
C MET A 350 18.39 -22.63 -0.52
N LEU A 351 17.48 -22.26 -1.42
CA LEU A 351 17.04 -20.87 -1.58
C LEU A 351 16.40 -20.33 -0.30
N ASN A 352 15.58 -21.13 0.37
CA ASN A 352 15.05 -20.78 1.69
C ASN A 352 16.15 -20.60 2.74
N ALA A 353 17.17 -21.47 2.72
CA ALA A 353 18.31 -21.36 3.63
C ALA A 353 19.12 -20.07 3.41
N VAL A 354 19.39 -19.72 2.14
CA VAL A 354 20.04 -18.44 1.79
C VAL A 354 19.18 -17.27 2.28
N ARG A 355 17.89 -17.24 1.95
CA ARG A 355 16.97 -16.16 2.34
C ARG A 355 16.96 -15.91 3.85
N LEU A 356 16.81 -16.97 4.65
CA LEU A 356 16.76 -16.87 6.11
C LEU A 356 18.10 -16.40 6.69
N SER A 357 19.22 -16.95 6.21
CA SER A 357 20.56 -16.55 6.65
C SER A 357 20.86 -15.09 6.31
N SER A 358 20.53 -14.65 5.10
CA SER A 358 20.78 -13.28 4.65
C SER A 358 19.98 -12.24 5.43
N THR A 359 18.79 -12.62 5.95
CA THR A 359 18.01 -11.75 6.84
C THR A 359 18.78 -11.43 8.13
N GLN A 360 19.52 -12.39 8.69
CA GLN A 360 20.30 -12.17 9.92
C GLN A 360 21.55 -11.33 9.72
N GLN A 361 22.15 -11.44 8.54
CA GLN A 361 23.42 -10.77 8.21
C GLN A 361 23.20 -9.42 7.51
N ASN A 362 21.94 -8.96 7.35
CA ASN A 362 21.57 -7.77 6.58
C ASN A 362 22.09 -7.81 5.12
N GLU A 363 22.11 -9.00 4.50
CA GLU A 363 22.55 -9.20 3.13
C GLU A 363 21.36 -9.08 2.14
N ASP A 364 20.89 -7.85 1.96
CA ASP A 364 19.66 -7.55 1.21
C ASP A 364 19.63 -8.13 -0.20
N HIS A 365 20.75 -8.12 -0.91
CA HIS A 365 20.83 -8.63 -2.28
C HIS A 365 20.65 -10.15 -2.36
N ASN A 366 21.20 -10.91 -1.41
CA ASN A 366 21.05 -12.36 -1.36
C ASN A 366 19.62 -12.74 -0.95
N PHE A 367 19.04 -12.01 0.01
CA PHE A 367 17.63 -12.16 0.36
C PHE A 367 16.72 -11.96 -0.85
N ILE A 368 16.91 -10.87 -1.59
CA ILE A 368 16.10 -10.54 -2.77
C ILE A 368 16.27 -11.58 -3.87
N ALA A 369 17.50 -11.93 -4.22
CA ALA A 369 17.75 -12.89 -5.31
C ALA A 369 17.12 -14.26 -5.00
N ALA A 370 17.27 -14.74 -3.76
CA ALA A 370 16.65 -15.99 -3.35
C ALA A 370 15.12 -15.91 -3.36
N THR A 371 14.57 -14.78 -2.88
CA THR A 371 13.11 -14.58 -2.80
C THR A 371 12.45 -14.43 -4.16
N GLU A 372 13.07 -13.71 -5.10
CA GLU A 372 12.63 -13.61 -6.49
C GLU A 372 12.59 -14.99 -7.14
N LYS A 373 13.64 -15.80 -6.95
CA LYS A 373 13.66 -17.15 -7.51
C LYS A 373 12.61 -18.07 -6.88
N LEU A 374 12.40 -17.97 -5.57
CA LEU A 374 11.33 -18.70 -4.88
C LEU A 374 9.93 -18.31 -5.39
N LEU A 375 9.71 -17.03 -5.71
CA LEU A 375 8.44 -16.55 -6.29
C LEU A 375 8.29 -16.88 -7.77
N GLU A 376 9.38 -17.11 -8.49
CA GLU A 376 9.35 -17.68 -9.85
C GLU A 376 8.88 -19.14 -9.80
N LEU A 377 9.42 -19.93 -8.87
CA LEU A 377 9.06 -21.35 -8.67
C LEU A 377 7.65 -21.52 -8.08
N ASN A 378 7.25 -20.65 -7.15
CA ASN A 378 5.91 -20.63 -6.57
C ASN A 378 5.28 -19.22 -6.60
N PRO A 379 4.65 -18.83 -7.72
CA PRO A 379 4.04 -17.51 -7.87
C PRO A 379 2.88 -17.21 -6.91
N SER A 380 2.23 -18.24 -6.37
CA SER A 380 1.07 -18.13 -5.46
C SER A 380 1.44 -17.84 -4.01
N ASN A 381 2.74 -17.79 -3.67
CA ASN A 381 3.16 -17.45 -2.31
C ASN A 381 3.02 -15.94 -2.05
N HIS A 382 1.80 -15.51 -1.74
CA HIS A 382 1.46 -14.09 -1.54
C HIS A 382 2.11 -13.50 -0.28
N GLY A 383 2.33 -14.32 0.76
CA GLY A 383 3.07 -13.91 1.96
C GLY A 383 4.51 -13.53 1.63
N LEU A 384 5.21 -14.40 0.90
CA LEU A 384 6.58 -14.13 0.44
C LEU A 384 6.64 -12.96 -0.54
N ARG A 385 5.62 -12.80 -1.40
CA ARG A 385 5.51 -11.65 -2.32
C ARG A 385 5.35 -10.33 -1.56
N PHE A 386 4.59 -10.33 -0.46
CA PHE A 386 4.46 -9.17 0.42
C PHE A 386 5.80 -8.83 1.09
N GLU A 387 6.50 -9.82 1.65
CA GLU A 387 7.83 -9.62 2.26
C GLU A 387 8.82 -8.98 1.26
N LEU A 388 8.88 -9.50 0.03
CA LEU A 388 9.74 -8.95 -1.01
C LEU A 388 9.37 -7.51 -1.41
N ALA A 389 8.07 -7.25 -1.58
CA ALA A 389 7.58 -5.90 -1.90
C ALA A 389 7.91 -4.89 -0.80
N HIS A 390 7.78 -5.30 0.47
CA HIS A 390 8.18 -4.50 1.63
C HIS A 390 9.68 -4.21 1.59
N LYS A 391 10.51 -5.24 1.38
CA LYS A 391 11.96 -5.09 1.28
C LYS A 391 12.38 -4.11 0.18
N TYR A 392 11.76 -4.19 -0.99
CA TYR A 392 12.00 -3.22 -2.07
C TYR A 392 11.60 -1.79 -1.68
N SER A 393 10.48 -1.63 -0.95
CA SER A 393 10.06 -0.32 -0.44
C SER A 393 11.08 0.27 0.54
N ASP A 394 11.62 -0.55 1.45
CA ASP A 394 12.65 -0.13 2.43
C ASP A 394 13.93 0.32 1.73
N MET A 395 14.31 -0.33 0.63
CA MET A 395 15.46 0.03 -0.19
C MET A 395 15.20 1.20 -1.17
N GLY A 396 14.01 1.81 -1.13
CA GLY A 396 13.61 2.88 -2.04
C GLY A 396 13.38 2.45 -3.49
N LYS A 397 13.30 1.15 -3.78
CA LYS A 397 13.01 0.58 -5.10
C LYS A 397 11.50 0.54 -5.34
N THR A 398 10.91 1.74 -5.43
CA THR A 398 9.47 1.95 -5.40
C THR A 398 8.74 1.23 -6.54
N GLU A 399 9.30 1.21 -7.74
CA GLU A 399 8.72 0.56 -8.92
C GLU A 399 8.58 -0.95 -8.72
N LEU A 400 9.61 -1.59 -8.15
CA LEU A 400 9.60 -3.02 -7.85
C LEU A 400 8.61 -3.32 -6.72
N ALA A 401 8.57 -2.49 -5.67
CA ALA A 401 7.59 -2.63 -4.59
C ALA A 401 6.15 -2.59 -5.13
N VAL A 402 5.82 -1.61 -5.98
CA VAL A 402 4.50 -1.49 -6.62
C VAL A 402 4.21 -2.71 -7.50
N MET A 403 5.18 -3.19 -8.28
CA MET A 403 5.02 -4.39 -9.11
C MET A 403 4.64 -5.61 -8.26
N HIS A 404 5.37 -5.88 -7.17
CA HIS A 404 5.08 -7.05 -6.33
C HIS A 404 3.78 -6.93 -5.54
N TYR A 405 3.49 -5.77 -4.93
CA TYR A 405 2.21 -5.55 -4.26
C TYR A 405 1.02 -5.68 -5.24
N SER A 406 1.16 -5.19 -6.47
CA SER A 406 0.10 -5.27 -7.48
C SER A 406 -0.13 -6.69 -8.00
N ARG A 407 0.91 -7.54 -7.99
CA ARG A 407 0.81 -8.96 -8.37
C ARG A 407 0.11 -9.83 -7.33
N ILE A 408 -0.02 -9.37 -6.08
CA ILE A 408 -0.93 -10.02 -5.12
C ILE A 408 -2.37 -9.77 -5.61
N PRO A 409 -3.20 -10.81 -5.82
CA PRO A 409 -4.58 -10.65 -6.25
C PRO A 409 -5.35 -9.72 -5.32
N SER A 410 -6.17 -8.82 -5.87
CA SER A 410 -6.91 -7.82 -5.08
C SER A 410 -7.67 -8.39 -3.87
N PRO A 411 -8.38 -9.54 -3.95
CA PRO A 411 -9.08 -10.14 -2.80
C PRO A 411 -8.14 -10.65 -1.69
N GLU A 412 -6.88 -10.94 -2.03
CA GLU A 412 -5.89 -11.51 -1.12
C GLU A 412 -4.94 -10.45 -0.54
N ARG A 413 -5.08 -9.19 -0.97
CA ARG A 413 -4.32 -8.09 -0.39
C ARG A 413 -4.86 -7.77 1.00
N SER A 414 -4.03 -7.97 2.01
CA SER A 414 -4.30 -7.51 3.37
C SER A 414 -4.42 -5.98 3.44
N SER A 415 -4.96 -5.49 4.56
CA SER A 415 -5.04 -4.07 4.89
C SER A 415 -3.65 -3.38 4.78
N ALA A 416 -2.60 -4.06 5.27
CA ALA A 416 -1.21 -3.63 5.17
C ALA A 416 -0.69 -3.58 3.72
N THR A 417 -1.01 -4.58 2.89
CA THR A 417 -0.65 -4.59 1.47
C THR A 417 -1.22 -3.38 0.74
N TRP A 418 -2.51 -3.08 0.97
CA TRP A 418 -3.16 -1.91 0.38
C TRP A 418 -2.55 -0.59 0.86
N ASN A 419 -2.25 -0.48 2.14
CA ASN A 419 -1.62 0.72 2.70
C ASN A 419 -0.23 0.96 2.07
N ASN A 420 0.61 -0.07 2.05
CA ASN A 420 1.96 0.03 1.50
C ASN A 420 1.95 0.30 -0.01
N LEU A 421 1.03 -0.33 -0.74
CA LEU A 421 0.80 -0.04 -2.16
C LEU A 421 0.40 1.41 -2.37
N GLY A 422 -0.52 1.95 -1.55
CA GLY A 422 -0.96 3.34 -1.61
C GLY A 422 0.13 4.35 -1.28
N VAL A 423 1.01 4.05 -0.32
CA VAL A 423 2.21 4.84 -0.04
C VAL A 423 3.15 4.83 -1.24
N ALA A 424 3.49 3.65 -1.75
CA ALA A 424 4.43 3.47 -2.87
C ALA A 424 3.93 4.13 -4.17
N LEU A 425 2.66 3.96 -4.53
CA LEU A 425 2.07 4.57 -5.72
C LEU A 425 2.16 6.09 -5.70
N GLY A 426 1.98 6.72 -4.55
CA GLY A 426 2.09 8.17 -4.49
C GLY A 426 3.52 8.69 -4.41
N LYS A 427 4.52 7.86 -4.05
CA LYS A 427 5.94 8.19 -4.31
C LYS A 427 6.23 8.26 -5.81
N LEU A 428 5.48 7.50 -6.62
CA LEU A 428 5.53 7.55 -8.09
C LEU A 428 4.62 8.63 -8.72
N ASN A 429 4.06 9.54 -7.91
CA ASN A 429 3.14 10.58 -8.36
C ASN A 429 1.91 10.04 -9.12
N LEU A 430 1.33 8.93 -8.63
CA LEU A 430 0.08 8.34 -9.13
C LEU A 430 -1.08 8.59 -8.13
N PRO A 431 -1.58 9.83 -8.00
CA PRO A 431 -2.42 10.24 -6.88
C PRO A 431 -3.75 9.48 -6.79
N TYR A 432 -4.40 9.24 -7.93
CA TYR A 432 -5.66 8.48 -7.97
C TYR A 432 -5.49 7.06 -7.40
N LEU A 433 -4.51 6.30 -7.91
CA LEU A 433 -4.27 4.93 -7.47
C LEU A 433 -3.80 4.88 -6.01
N ALA A 434 -2.99 5.85 -5.58
CA ALA A 434 -2.53 5.96 -4.21
C ALA A 434 -3.70 6.16 -3.22
N VAL A 435 -4.61 7.08 -3.53
CA VAL A 435 -5.81 7.33 -2.71
C VAL A 435 -6.75 6.12 -2.73
N ALA A 436 -6.99 5.52 -3.89
CA ALA A 436 -7.84 4.33 -4.01
C ALA A 436 -7.32 3.15 -3.16
N ALA A 437 -6.00 2.91 -3.18
CA ALA A 437 -5.37 1.88 -2.36
C ALA A 437 -5.47 2.18 -0.86
N LEU A 438 -5.24 3.43 -0.44
CA LEU A 438 -5.38 3.83 0.97
C LEU A 438 -6.83 3.74 1.46
N LEU A 439 -7.81 4.05 0.61
CA LEU A 439 -9.22 3.86 0.94
C LEU A 439 -9.56 2.38 1.13
N LYS A 440 -9.01 1.48 0.29
CA LYS A 440 -9.16 0.03 0.47
C LYS A 440 -8.52 -0.45 1.77
N ALA A 441 -7.32 0.04 2.10
CA ALA A 441 -6.67 -0.27 3.37
C ALA A 441 -7.53 0.16 4.57
N LYS A 442 -8.05 1.39 4.53
CA LYS A 442 -8.97 1.92 5.56
C LYS A 442 -10.23 1.07 5.69
N GLN A 443 -10.85 0.67 4.57
CA GLN A 443 -12.04 -0.19 4.57
C GLN A 443 -11.79 -1.54 5.26
N LEU A 444 -10.57 -2.05 5.18
CA LEU A 444 -10.13 -3.29 5.83
C LEU A 444 -9.66 -3.08 7.28
N GLY A 445 -9.86 -1.89 7.85
CA GLY A 445 -9.51 -1.57 9.24
C GLY A 445 -8.08 -1.08 9.46
N GLU A 446 -7.30 -0.78 8.41
CA GLU A 446 -5.94 -0.26 8.57
C GLU A 446 -5.95 1.17 9.11
N THR A 447 -5.58 1.36 10.38
CA THR A 447 -5.61 2.69 11.00
C THR A 447 -4.47 3.58 10.53
N LEU A 448 -3.33 3.01 10.11
CA LEU A 448 -2.21 3.76 9.49
C LEU A 448 -2.63 4.43 8.18
N ALA A 449 -3.56 3.83 7.44
CA ALA A 449 -4.03 4.35 6.16
C ALA A 449 -4.75 5.70 6.31
N ASN A 450 -5.37 5.97 7.47
CA ASN A 450 -6.02 7.25 7.74
C ASN A 450 -5.01 8.41 7.75
N SER A 451 -3.87 8.24 8.45
CA SER A 451 -2.79 9.24 8.49
C SER A 451 -2.23 9.50 7.10
N ASN A 452 -1.94 8.43 6.35
CA ASN A 452 -1.41 8.52 4.99
C ASN A 452 -2.38 9.22 4.03
N LEU A 453 -3.69 8.93 4.14
CA LEU A 453 -4.71 9.57 3.33
C LEU A 453 -4.90 11.04 3.70
N ALA A 454 -4.89 11.38 4.99
CA ALA A 454 -5.01 12.76 5.46
C ALA A 454 -3.88 13.65 4.93
N LEU A 455 -2.62 13.17 4.99
CA LEU A 455 -1.50 13.91 4.42
C LEU A 455 -1.62 14.13 2.91
N ARG A 456 -2.16 13.16 2.18
CA ARG A 456 -2.40 13.31 0.73
C ARG A 456 -3.48 14.33 0.41
N LEU A 457 -4.59 14.30 1.15
CA LEU A 457 -5.66 15.28 1.03
C LEU A 457 -5.16 16.69 1.33
N ALA A 458 -4.38 16.84 2.40
CA ALA A 458 -3.78 18.11 2.80
C ALA A 458 -2.86 18.68 1.72
N ASN A 459 -1.97 17.85 1.15
CA ASN A 459 -1.09 18.27 0.06
C ASN A 459 -1.84 18.65 -1.23
N ALA A 460 -3.08 18.19 -1.38
CA ALA A 460 -3.95 18.56 -2.49
C ALA A 460 -4.87 19.76 -2.15
N GLY A 461 -4.73 20.36 -0.97
CA GLY A 461 -5.49 21.53 -0.51
C GLY A 461 -6.75 21.21 0.29
N PHE A 462 -7.09 19.93 0.48
CA PHE A 462 -8.28 19.48 1.22
C PHE A 462 -7.99 19.36 2.73
N ILE A 463 -7.62 20.48 3.36
CA ILE A 463 -7.17 20.52 4.77
C ILE A 463 -8.31 20.20 5.74
N ASP A 464 -9.53 20.66 5.44
CA ASP A 464 -10.70 20.42 6.30
C ASP A 464 -11.09 18.94 6.28
N GLU A 465 -11.12 18.33 5.09
CA GLU A 465 -11.39 16.91 4.92
C GLU A 465 -10.30 16.04 5.57
N ALA A 466 -9.03 16.43 5.43
CA ALA A 466 -7.91 15.78 6.10
C ALA A 466 -8.06 15.85 7.63
N THR A 467 -8.49 17.00 8.16
CA THR A 467 -8.71 17.22 9.59
C THR A 467 -9.87 16.38 10.12
N GLN A 468 -11.00 16.35 9.40
CA GLN A 468 -12.15 15.50 9.73
C GLN A 468 -11.78 14.02 9.68
N LEU A 469 -10.97 13.61 8.71
CA LEU A 469 -10.48 12.24 8.63
C LEU A 469 -9.65 11.85 9.86
N CYS A 470 -8.71 12.70 10.29
CA CYS A 470 -7.95 12.47 11.52
C CYS A 470 -8.84 12.43 12.77
N ALA A 471 -9.82 13.33 12.87
CA ALA A 471 -10.78 13.35 13.97
C ALA A 471 -11.57 12.04 14.04
N SER A 472 -12.11 11.58 12.90
CA SER A 472 -12.83 10.30 12.82
C SER A 472 -11.94 9.10 13.18
N ALA A 473 -10.65 9.15 12.82
CA ALA A 473 -9.72 8.08 13.16
C ALA A 473 -9.49 7.99 14.67
N ARG A 474 -9.46 9.12 15.41
CA ARG A 474 -9.29 9.13 16.88
C ARG A 474 -10.42 8.48 17.65
N GLU A 475 -11.61 8.39 17.07
CA GLU A 475 -12.76 7.74 17.70
C GLU A 475 -12.61 6.21 17.71
N THR A 476 -11.67 5.66 16.92
CA THR A 476 -11.36 4.23 16.94
C THR A 476 -10.45 3.88 18.12
N LYS A 477 -10.71 2.76 18.78
CA LYS A 477 -10.01 2.34 20.02
C LYS A 477 -8.49 2.16 19.81
N ASP A 478 -8.09 1.70 18.63
CA ASP A 478 -6.71 1.34 18.27
C ASP A 478 -6.17 2.20 17.10
N PHE A 479 -6.42 3.51 17.16
CA PHE A 479 -5.95 4.43 16.12
C PHE A 479 -4.42 4.52 16.05
N SER A 480 -3.90 4.80 14.85
CA SER A 480 -2.46 4.87 14.59
C SER A 480 -1.76 5.98 15.38
N GLU A 481 -0.56 5.68 15.90
CA GLU A 481 0.33 6.65 16.56
C GLU A 481 0.75 7.84 15.66
N ASN A 482 0.56 7.73 14.35
CA ASN A 482 0.85 8.79 13.39
C ASN A 482 -0.25 9.85 13.29
N ILE A 483 -1.43 9.63 13.86
CA ILE A 483 -2.53 10.60 13.79
C ILE A 483 -2.17 11.93 14.50
N PRO A 484 -1.63 11.95 15.73
CA PRO A 484 -1.23 13.20 16.40
C PRO A 484 -0.16 14.01 15.65
N SER A 485 0.82 13.35 15.04
CA SER A 485 1.86 14.03 14.24
C SER A 485 1.27 14.56 12.93
N THR A 486 0.37 13.81 12.29
CA THR A 486 -0.37 14.26 11.11
C THR A 486 -1.20 15.50 11.41
N GLU A 487 -1.99 15.51 12.49
CA GLU A 487 -2.77 16.69 12.89
C GLU A 487 -1.92 17.92 13.20
N ARG A 488 -0.72 17.72 13.78
CA ARG A 488 0.23 18.82 13.96
C ARG A 488 0.62 19.41 12.61
N ARG A 489 0.98 18.55 11.65
CA ARG A 489 1.32 18.98 10.29
C ARG A 489 0.16 19.73 9.62
N LEU A 490 -1.08 19.25 9.77
CA LEU A 490 -2.27 19.92 9.22
C LEU A 490 -2.45 21.35 9.75
N ARG A 491 -2.06 21.63 10.99
CA ARG A 491 -2.10 22.99 11.57
C ARG A 491 -0.96 23.89 11.10
N GLU A 492 0.18 23.30 10.74
CA GLU A 492 1.38 24.02 10.30
C GLU A 492 1.28 24.47 8.83
N ILE A 493 0.70 23.64 7.95
CA ILE A 493 0.62 23.92 6.50
C ILE A 493 0.04 25.32 6.21
N PRO A 494 -1.13 25.73 6.74
CA PRO A 494 -1.67 27.06 6.46
C PRO A 494 -0.78 28.20 6.95
N GLN A 495 -0.07 28.00 8.06
CA GLN A 495 0.82 29.02 8.63
C GLN A 495 2.08 29.21 7.77
N GLU A 496 2.62 28.10 7.26
CA GLU A 496 3.74 28.12 6.32
C GLU A 496 3.35 28.80 5.00
N GLU A 497 2.19 28.47 4.44
CA GLU A 497 1.71 29.09 3.21
C GLU A 497 1.44 30.59 3.36
N GLU A 498 0.82 31.03 4.46
CA GLU A 498 0.59 32.46 4.70
C GLU A 498 1.90 33.22 4.91
N LYS A 499 2.90 32.59 5.54
CA LYS A 499 4.25 33.16 5.68
C LYS A 499 4.92 33.32 4.32
N GLU A 500 4.89 32.30 3.47
CA GLU A 500 5.46 32.36 2.12
C GLU A 500 4.74 33.42 1.27
N LYS A 501 3.40 33.49 1.36
CA LYS A 501 2.62 34.56 0.73
C LYS A 501 3.03 35.94 1.21
N SER A 502 3.24 36.14 2.52
CA SER A 502 3.71 37.44 3.05
C SER A 502 5.05 37.83 2.45
N ILE A 503 6.00 36.88 2.35
CA ILE A 503 7.31 37.12 1.73
C ILE A 503 7.16 37.55 0.26
N VAL A 504 6.30 36.87 -0.50
CA VAL A 504 6.02 37.22 -1.91
C VAL A 504 5.40 38.61 -2.02
N VAL A 505 4.39 38.91 -1.18
CA VAL A 505 3.70 40.21 -1.16
C VAL A 505 4.66 41.34 -0.80
N ASP A 506 5.52 41.16 0.21
CA ASP A 506 6.45 42.20 0.64
C ASP A 506 7.53 42.48 -0.41
N LYS A 507 8.02 41.45 -1.11
CA LYS A 507 8.88 41.65 -2.30
C LYS A 507 8.13 42.43 -3.40
N ALA A 508 6.88 42.08 -3.67
CA ALA A 508 6.08 42.77 -4.68
C ALA A 508 5.79 44.24 -4.32
N LYS A 509 5.61 44.57 -3.03
CA LYS A 509 5.46 45.96 -2.56
C LYS A 509 6.68 46.81 -2.88
N ASN A 510 7.89 46.33 -2.55
CA ASN A 510 9.13 47.04 -2.82
C ASN A 510 9.31 47.31 -4.33
N LEU A 511 8.97 46.32 -5.15
CA LEU A 511 8.99 46.46 -6.61
C LEU A 511 7.95 47.49 -7.09
N SER A 512 6.73 47.42 -6.56
CA SER A 512 5.65 48.36 -6.87
C SER A 512 6.01 49.81 -6.49
N GLU A 513 6.65 50.02 -5.34
CA GLU A 513 7.13 51.33 -4.90
C GLU A 513 8.20 51.89 -5.85
N PHE A 514 9.18 51.07 -6.24
CA PHE A 514 10.17 51.48 -7.23
C PHE A 514 9.52 51.86 -8.56
N TYR A 515 8.53 51.10 -9.05
CA TYR A 515 7.81 51.45 -10.28
C TYR A 515 7.03 52.76 -10.17
N LYS A 516 6.47 53.10 -9.00
CA LYS A 516 5.81 54.39 -8.77
C LYS A 516 6.81 55.54 -8.85
N GLU A 517 7.98 55.40 -8.21
CA GLU A 517 9.07 56.38 -8.28
C GLU A 517 9.62 56.52 -9.69
N PHE A 518 9.83 55.39 -10.38
CA PHE A 518 10.26 55.33 -11.77
C PHE A 518 9.27 56.04 -12.69
N GLY A 519 7.96 55.80 -12.51
CA GLY A 519 6.90 56.47 -13.28
C GLY A 519 6.89 57.99 -13.06
N LEU A 520 7.06 58.45 -11.82
CA LEU A 520 7.19 59.87 -11.52
C LEU A 520 8.44 60.47 -12.16
N ALA A 521 9.59 59.80 -12.04
CA ALA A 521 10.85 60.23 -12.61
C ALA A 521 10.81 60.30 -14.15
N ALA A 522 10.11 59.38 -14.80
CA ALA A 522 9.96 59.35 -16.26
C ALA A 522 9.23 60.58 -16.80
N ALA A 523 8.34 61.19 -16.00
CA ALA A 523 7.61 62.41 -16.35
C ALA A 523 8.44 63.71 -16.16
N LEU A 524 9.61 63.63 -15.53
CA LEU A 524 10.46 64.78 -15.22
C LEU A 524 11.56 65.00 -16.30
N PRO A 525 12.08 66.23 -16.49
CA PRO A 525 13.13 66.50 -17.46
C PRO A 525 14.43 65.75 -17.17
N SER A 526 15.12 65.31 -18.24
CA SER A 526 16.40 64.61 -18.13
C SER A 526 17.49 65.46 -17.48
N PRO A 527 18.24 64.94 -16.50
CA PRO A 527 19.33 65.66 -15.87
C PRO A 527 20.61 65.58 -16.72
N ALA A 528 21.55 66.49 -16.50
CA ALA A 528 22.90 66.36 -17.03
C ALA A 528 23.69 65.38 -16.15
N LEU A 529 23.79 64.13 -16.57
CA LEU A 529 24.49 63.09 -15.81
C LEU A 529 26.01 63.33 -15.83
N GLN A 530 26.67 63.28 -14.67
CA GLN A 530 28.10 63.57 -14.55
C GLN A 530 28.95 62.43 -15.13
N SER A 531 29.73 62.69 -16.19
CA SER A 531 30.76 61.75 -16.67
C SER A 531 31.95 61.68 -15.70
N GLY A 532 32.63 60.53 -15.64
CA GLY A 532 33.84 60.33 -14.84
C GLY A 532 33.75 59.17 -13.86
N ALA A 533 34.42 59.29 -12.72
CA ALA A 533 34.50 58.23 -11.73
C ALA A 533 33.22 58.16 -10.88
N TRP A 534 32.65 56.97 -10.76
CA TRP A 534 31.47 56.64 -9.97
C TRP A 534 31.80 55.46 -9.05
N LYS A 535 31.00 55.29 -8.01
CA LYS A 535 31.10 54.16 -7.08
C LYS A 535 29.82 53.34 -7.10
N SER A 536 29.97 52.03 -7.28
CA SER A 536 28.96 51.01 -7.02
C SER A 536 29.30 50.26 -5.72
N PRO A 537 28.39 49.38 -5.23
CA PRO A 537 28.73 48.50 -4.10
C PRO A 537 29.90 47.54 -4.38
N GLN A 538 30.15 47.17 -5.64
CA GLN A 538 31.16 46.17 -6.00
C GLN A 538 32.50 46.76 -6.43
N CYS A 539 32.48 47.91 -7.10
CA CYS A 539 33.68 48.58 -7.62
C CYS A 539 33.47 50.06 -7.96
N GLU A 540 34.58 50.74 -8.22
CA GLU A 540 34.56 52.00 -8.95
C GLU A 540 34.25 51.75 -10.44
N LEU A 541 33.46 52.65 -11.01
CA LEU A 541 33.01 52.62 -12.39
C LEU A 541 33.48 53.90 -13.10
N SER A 542 33.90 53.78 -14.35
CA SER A 542 34.06 54.92 -15.25
C SER A 542 32.79 55.07 -16.08
N LEU A 543 32.05 56.15 -15.87
CA LEU A 543 30.78 56.44 -16.54
C LEU A 543 31.00 57.47 -17.66
N SER A 544 30.55 57.14 -18.86
CA SER A 544 30.47 58.04 -20.00
C SER A 544 29.03 58.23 -20.46
N VAL A 545 28.72 59.41 -21.00
CA VAL A 545 27.39 59.77 -21.49
C VAL A 545 27.52 60.30 -22.93
N GLU A 546 26.73 59.73 -23.84
CA GLU A 546 26.65 60.14 -25.24
C GLU A 546 25.19 60.29 -25.64
N GLY A 547 24.74 61.53 -25.85
CA GLY A 547 23.33 61.84 -26.12
C GLY A 547 22.41 61.36 -24.99
N TYR A 548 21.51 60.43 -25.29
CA TYR A 548 20.59 59.81 -24.34
C TYR A 548 21.05 58.42 -23.87
N LYS A 549 22.32 58.06 -24.05
CA LYS A 549 22.85 56.79 -23.58
C LYS A 549 23.97 57.03 -22.58
N PHE A 550 24.04 56.20 -21.55
CA PHE A 550 25.22 56.12 -20.69
C PHE A 550 25.77 54.70 -20.65
N VAL A 551 27.08 54.61 -20.48
CA VAL A 551 27.81 53.35 -20.27
C VAL A 551 28.72 53.54 -19.07
N ALA A 552 28.64 52.64 -18.09
CA ALA A 552 29.55 52.61 -16.95
C ALA A 552 30.27 51.26 -16.90
N ASN A 553 31.59 51.27 -16.77
CA ASN A 553 32.41 50.06 -16.72
C ASN A 553 33.39 50.08 -15.56
N GLY A 554 33.63 48.93 -14.94
CA GLY A 554 34.62 48.79 -13.87
C GLY A 554 34.97 47.34 -13.59
N GLU A 555 36.02 47.14 -12.82
CA GLU A 555 36.55 45.81 -12.51
C GLU A 555 36.46 45.52 -11.01
N TYR A 556 36.14 44.28 -10.65
CA TYR A 556 36.13 43.81 -9.28
C TYR A 556 36.68 42.39 -9.18
N VAL A 557 37.13 42.00 -8.00
CA VAL A 557 37.71 40.67 -7.75
C VAL A 557 36.68 39.78 -7.06
N THR A 558 36.39 38.63 -7.68
CA THR A 558 35.46 37.62 -7.19
C THR A 558 36.25 36.44 -6.62
N ALA A 559 35.90 35.97 -5.42
CA ALA A 559 36.45 34.74 -4.85
C ALA A 559 35.80 33.50 -5.50
N ILE A 560 36.59 32.49 -5.87
CA ILE A 560 36.08 31.23 -6.41
C ILE A 560 35.97 30.22 -5.27
N ASN A 561 34.75 29.85 -4.88
CA ASN A 561 34.52 28.73 -3.96
C ASN A 561 34.51 27.41 -4.74
N LYS A 562 35.53 26.57 -4.54
CA LYS A 562 35.58 25.20 -5.07
C LYS A 562 34.69 24.26 -4.23
N LEU A 563 33.37 24.33 -4.37
CA LEU A 563 32.52 23.20 -4.00
C LEU A 563 32.30 22.33 -5.23
N GLY A 564 33.06 21.23 -5.35
CA GLY A 564 32.69 20.18 -6.31
C GLY A 564 33.80 19.30 -6.90
N ILE A 565 35.08 19.49 -6.61
CA ILE A 565 36.12 18.61 -7.21
C ILE A 565 37.20 18.26 -6.19
N GLY A 566 37.19 16.99 -5.77
CA GLY A 566 38.39 16.18 -5.56
C GLY A 566 39.17 16.38 -4.27
N LEU A 567 39.22 15.32 -3.46
CA LEU A 567 40.28 15.09 -2.48
C LEU A 567 41.66 15.30 -3.16
N PHE A 568 42.58 15.93 -2.42
CA PHE A 568 43.98 16.26 -2.78
C PHE A 568 44.18 17.56 -3.58
N GLY A 569 44.60 18.63 -2.89
CA GLY A 569 45.36 19.74 -3.49
C GLY A 569 44.96 21.16 -3.08
N ASP A 570 45.75 21.71 -2.16
CA ASP A 570 46.06 23.15 -1.99
C ASP A 570 44.90 24.14 -1.72
N THR A 571 44.80 24.59 -0.47
CA THR A 571 43.83 25.59 0.01
C THR A 571 44.27 27.03 -0.25
N THR A 572 44.70 27.35 -1.46
CA THR A 572 44.86 28.75 -1.87
C THR A 572 43.53 29.26 -2.42
N ALA A 573 42.99 30.31 -1.80
CA ALA A 573 41.81 31.01 -2.29
C ALA A 573 42.10 31.58 -3.68
N SER A 574 41.62 30.90 -4.74
CA SER A 574 41.72 31.42 -6.10
C SER A 574 40.70 32.53 -6.29
N SER A 575 41.15 33.70 -6.77
CA SER A 575 40.29 34.82 -7.14
C SER A 575 40.32 35.07 -8.65
N ARG A 576 39.26 35.66 -9.19
CA ARG A 576 39.11 36.03 -10.59
C ARG A 576 38.71 37.48 -10.69
N THR A 577 39.30 38.23 -11.61
CA THR A 577 38.82 39.58 -11.93
C THR A 577 37.65 39.50 -12.89
N ASP A 578 36.54 40.13 -12.53
CA ASP A 578 35.34 40.28 -13.35
C ASP A 578 35.18 41.75 -13.78
N VAL A 579 34.62 41.94 -14.97
CA VAL A 579 34.27 43.24 -15.55
C VAL A 579 32.76 43.42 -15.43
N MET A 580 32.36 44.53 -14.82
CA MET A 580 30.97 44.98 -14.75
C MET A 580 30.73 46.04 -15.83
N ILE A 581 29.68 45.87 -16.62
CA ILE A 581 29.26 46.82 -17.66
C ILE A 581 27.78 47.15 -17.42
N ILE A 582 27.48 48.43 -17.24
CA ILE A 582 26.13 48.98 -17.08
C ILE A 582 25.84 49.86 -18.29
N GLU A 583 24.74 49.58 -18.97
CA GLU A 583 24.29 50.37 -20.12
C GLU A 583 22.85 50.81 -19.88
N GLY A 584 22.52 52.06 -20.19
CA GLY A 584 21.17 52.58 -20.03
C GLY A 584 20.81 53.63 -21.08
N THR A 585 19.56 53.61 -21.53
CA THR A 585 18.97 54.63 -22.41
C THR A 585 18.06 55.55 -21.59
N ILE A 586 18.42 56.82 -21.52
CA ILE A 586 17.78 57.86 -20.71
C ILE A 586 16.49 58.35 -21.37
N LYS A 587 15.41 58.42 -20.59
CA LYS A 587 14.14 59.08 -20.92
C LYS A 587 13.60 59.78 -19.67
N GLY A 588 13.50 61.11 -19.72
CA GLY A 588 13.22 61.90 -18.51
C GLY A 588 14.31 61.68 -17.46
N ARG A 589 13.94 61.56 -16.18
CA ARG A 589 14.87 61.17 -15.10
C ARG A 589 14.97 59.66 -14.91
N THR A 590 14.69 58.87 -15.94
CA THR A 590 14.85 57.41 -15.89
C THR A 590 15.78 56.92 -16.97
N ALA A 591 16.27 55.70 -16.83
CA ALA A 591 16.80 54.93 -17.94
C ALA A 591 16.37 53.47 -17.87
N VAL A 592 16.40 52.81 -19.03
CA VAL A 592 16.21 51.35 -19.15
C VAL A 592 17.41 50.78 -19.86
N GLY A 593 17.93 49.64 -19.38
CA GLY A 593 19.06 48.97 -20.03
C GLY A 593 19.47 47.70 -19.32
N THR A 594 20.77 47.39 -19.28
CA THR A 594 21.27 46.09 -18.82
C THR A 594 22.50 46.22 -17.95
N ILE A 595 22.71 45.25 -17.07
CA ILE A 595 23.94 45.10 -16.27
C ILE A 595 24.54 43.74 -16.58
N LYS A 596 25.79 43.72 -17.03
CA LYS A 596 26.51 42.49 -17.39
C LYS A 596 27.75 42.35 -16.52
N ARG A 597 28.03 41.12 -16.09
CA ARG A 597 29.22 40.77 -15.32
C ARG A 597 29.93 39.61 -16.02
N ASN A 598 31.12 39.87 -16.55
CA ASN A 598 31.88 38.90 -17.34
C ASN A 598 33.29 38.69 -16.78
N PRO A 599 33.86 37.48 -16.84
CA PRO A 599 35.26 37.26 -16.53
C PRO A 599 36.18 38.15 -17.37
N LYS A 600 37.16 38.80 -16.77
CA LYS A 600 38.14 39.61 -17.50
C LYS A 600 38.94 38.72 -18.46
N GLY A 601 38.89 39.03 -19.76
CA GLY A 601 39.56 38.26 -20.82
C GLY A 601 38.70 37.17 -21.48
N SER A 602 37.43 37.00 -21.12
CA SER A 602 36.54 36.05 -21.81
C SER A 602 36.10 36.61 -23.17
N SER A 603 36.58 36.05 -24.28
CA SER A 603 36.11 36.35 -25.64
C SER A 603 34.88 35.52 -26.01
N VAL A 604 33.91 35.38 -25.10
CA VAL A 604 32.73 34.55 -25.35
C VAL A 604 31.76 35.32 -26.23
N ALA A 605 31.92 35.13 -27.54
CA ALA A 605 30.83 35.28 -28.50
C ALA A 605 29.67 34.39 -28.06
N ASN A 606 28.48 35.01 -27.89
CA ASN A 606 27.15 34.40 -27.81
C ASN A 606 27.11 32.85 -27.73
N THR A 607 27.29 32.28 -26.53
CA THR A 607 26.80 30.94 -26.26
C THR A 607 25.29 31.01 -26.09
N LEU A 608 24.60 30.45 -27.08
CA LEU A 608 23.16 30.46 -27.34
C LEU A 608 22.36 29.55 -26.38
N LEU A 609 22.74 29.51 -25.10
CA LEU A 609 22.01 28.81 -24.03
C LEU A 609 22.01 29.70 -22.78
N GLY A 610 21.05 30.64 -22.70
CA GLY A 610 20.51 31.10 -21.42
C GLY A 610 20.82 32.51 -20.91
N SER A 611 21.44 33.43 -21.67
CA SER A 611 21.44 34.83 -21.22
C SER A 611 20.11 35.49 -21.58
N VAL A 612 19.13 35.39 -20.68
CA VAL A 612 18.02 36.34 -20.66
C VAL A 612 18.66 37.72 -20.60
N ASN A 613 18.36 38.61 -21.54
CA ASN A 613 18.79 40.01 -21.43
C ASN A 613 18.09 40.59 -20.20
N GLU A 614 18.72 40.51 -19.03
CA GLU A 614 18.09 40.93 -17.79
C GLU A 614 17.92 42.45 -17.80
N THR A 615 16.68 42.89 -18.01
CA THR A 615 16.31 44.31 -18.01
C THR A 615 16.59 44.91 -16.63
N SER A 616 17.22 46.08 -16.62
CA SER A 616 17.49 46.89 -15.43
C SER A 616 16.88 48.27 -15.61
N LEU A 617 16.32 48.81 -14.53
CA LEU A 617 15.69 50.12 -14.47
C LEU A 617 16.53 51.05 -13.61
N PHE A 618 16.62 52.31 -14.05
CA PHE A 618 17.46 53.31 -13.43
C PHE A 618 16.66 54.58 -13.17
N ILE A 619 16.76 55.14 -11.96
CA ILE A 619 16.21 56.46 -11.59
C ILE A 619 17.38 57.41 -11.35
N LEU A 620 17.41 58.53 -12.09
CA LEU A 620 18.49 59.51 -12.08
C LEU A 620 18.16 60.67 -11.14
N SER A 621 19.12 61.10 -10.33
CA SER A 621 18.95 62.27 -9.45
C SER A 621 18.86 63.58 -10.22
N ALA A 622 18.23 64.59 -9.61
CA ALA A 622 18.05 65.91 -10.23
C ALA A 622 19.38 66.63 -10.53
N ASP A 623 20.40 66.40 -9.72
CA ASP A 623 21.74 66.98 -9.85
C ASP A 623 22.68 66.15 -10.73
N GLY A 624 22.23 64.99 -11.23
CA GLY A 624 23.00 64.11 -12.11
C GLY A 624 24.15 63.37 -11.41
N LYS A 625 24.15 63.28 -10.08
CA LYS A 625 25.23 62.70 -9.27
C LYS A 625 24.92 61.35 -8.62
N SER A 626 23.68 60.87 -8.69
CA SER A 626 23.34 59.52 -8.28
C SER A 626 22.34 58.83 -9.21
N ILE A 627 22.41 57.50 -9.23
CA ILE A 627 21.49 56.64 -9.96
C ILE A 627 21.02 55.56 -8.99
N GLU A 628 19.71 55.49 -8.73
CA GLU A 628 19.13 54.29 -8.13
C GLU A 628 18.91 53.24 -9.21
N VAL A 629 19.29 52.00 -8.88
CA VAL A 629 19.30 50.87 -9.80
C VAL A 629 18.37 49.80 -9.26
N LEU A 630 17.48 49.31 -10.12
CA LEU A 630 16.76 48.07 -9.92
C LEU A 630 17.17 47.09 -11.02
N GLU A 631 17.97 46.11 -10.63
CA GLU A 631 18.56 45.11 -11.50
C GLU A 631 17.68 43.85 -11.58
N ASN A 632 17.57 43.29 -12.78
CA ASN A 632 16.90 42.02 -13.09
C ASN A 632 15.39 42.03 -12.80
N VAL A 633 14.67 43.02 -13.36
CA VAL A 633 13.24 43.20 -13.08
C VAL A 633 12.33 42.07 -13.59
N GLU A 634 12.84 41.24 -14.50
CA GLU A 634 12.14 40.04 -15.02
C GLU A 634 12.38 38.80 -14.14
N SER A 635 13.32 38.87 -13.18
CA SER A 635 13.64 37.78 -12.25
C SER A 635 12.84 37.89 -10.96
N THR A 636 12.51 36.76 -10.35
CA THR A 636 11.95 36.69 -8.98
C THR A 636 12.95 37.14 -7.91
N VAL A 637 14.23 37.32 -8.29
CA VAL A 637 15.31 37.81 -7.44
C VAL A 637 15.93 39.05 -8.12
N PHE A 638 15.39 40.23 -7.80
CA PHE A 638 15.93 41.52 -8.24
C PHE A 638 16.85 42.12 -7.17
N ARG A 639 17.76 43.02 -7.59
CA ARG A 639 18.68 43.72 -6.67
C ARG A 639 18.47 45.24 -6.76
N LYS A 640 18.31 45.89 -5.61
CA LYS A 640 18.28 47.36 -5.50
C LYS A 640 19.61 47.86 -4.96
N PHE A 641 20.23 48.84 -5.62
CA PHE A 641 21.43 49.53 -5.14
C PHE A 641 21.55 50.91 -5.77
N SER A 642 22.52 51.70 -5.33
CA SER A 642 22.76 53.05 -5.85
C SER A 642 24.17 53.20 -6.38
N LEU A 643 24.31 54.01 -7.43
CA LEU A 643 25.57 54.50 -7.96
C LEU A 643 25.72 55.96 -7.56
N HIS A 644 26.94 56.38 -7.23
CA HIS A 644 27.23 57.76 -6.87
C HIS A 644 28.47 58.29 -7.60
N ALA A 645 28.42 59.51 -8.10
CA ALA A 645 29.57 60.19 -8.65
C ALA A 645 30.61 60.45 -7.53
N LEU A 646 31.87 60.12 -7.80
CA LEU A 646 32.98 60.47 -6.93
C LEU A 646 33.31 61.95 -7.15
N LEU A 647 33.38 62.73 -6.07
CA LEU A 647 33.86 64.10 -6.14
C LEU A 647 35.31 64.07 -6.62
N ALA A 648 35.63 64.84 -7.66
CA ALA A 648 37.02 65.08 -8.00
C ALA A 648 37.73 65.63 -6.75
N PRO A 649 38.92 65.13 -6.38
CA PRO A 649 39.67 65.73 -5.29
C PRO A 649 39.84 67.23 -5.59
N PRO A 650 39.68 68.12 -4.59
CA PRO A 650 39.82 69.55 -4.83
C PRO A 650 41.21 69.78 -5.45
N THR A 651 41.22 70.34 -6.65
CA THR A 651 42.45 70.80 -7.29
C THR A 651 43.08 71.82 -6.35
N THR A 652 44.14 71.43 -5.65
CA THR A 652 45.00 72.37 -4.93
C THR A 652 45.53 73.36 -5.95
N GLN A 653 45.04 74.60 -5.87
CA GLN A 653 45.53 75.74 -6.63
C GLN A 653 46.98 76.07 -6.30
#